data_AF-A0A7Y8UZU6-F1
#
_entry.id   AF-A0A7Y8UZU6-F1
#
_cell.length_a   1.000
_cell.length_b   1.000
_cell.length_c   1.000
_cell.angle_alpha   90.00
_cell.angle_beta   90.00
_cell.angle_gamma   90.00
#
_symmetry.space_group_name_H-M   'P 1'
#
loop_
_entity.id
_entity.type
_entity.pdbx_description
1 polymer ?
#
loop_
_entity_poly.entity_id
_entity_poly.type
_entity_poly.pdbx_seq_one_letter_code
_entity_poly.pdbx_strand_id
1 'polypeptide(L)'
;MYKRIIVAVAGALFALLALMAAIITDLYDRDFPQAIGVESRLNLDFSESGLSITEAFAKLEKLDARWDLGLVKVAPDLASDGDGKVFVALNDGGLPAEFTWFGGDGAGKIVGKDRLESSYPDGFYLVTGEKAHLSEFEDTLKSEGVKVGRGDASIFKSLEFVVRERGFAAAVLAAFALIVALALFWLSLRARGRALRVLGGCPTSRIQVQDLAGVGVALLVSAGAVALAASCYVGVFHGWIYVGTFLKALVSLQVAVIAVSLLATLVMSASAWPSATMIATRQPAVKSLRASAIVIQALTFLLVVAAAGPAWSAYKHSSAIAAEMAQWKKLSDQVAIVFATDVDEMNHMEPMISKLVKDAESLDKVALSYTYTQEMPMPVDFGDYSAISFVNQRWLDLVTMDAPQPAITKVPYNSIPEGLVKMIREEAELLSRKELSDELFGQFQFLRPVDGFRLPVAQGGGGERLHFADDVLVVVVPSLYDTYNDSALTSMVSGSNIVFTGVTATQELLEKHALNVQALRDRGLNGELKVVYVAEEGILHAQFAAYVVWLLNLALIALVIAFTVAAAISALITALLQAKRDFPLRVAGQSWLRILQSRVAKEMLAGAGLVGVVVLLQRPDPDEMGAVLVAAVYGLLVVPLSHLFAARWCFDSVSKRRI
;
A
#
# COMPACT_ATOMS: atom_id res chain seq x y z
N MET A 1 -38.13 0.95 12.28
CA MET A 1 -37.18 -0.16 12.12
C MET A 1 -36.28 0.02 10.89
N TYR A 2 -36.80 0.04 9.66
CA TYR A 2 -35.96 0.12 8.44
C TYR A 2 -35.08 1.37 8.32
N LYS A 3 -35.55 2.55 8.74
CA LYS A 3 -34.71 3.77 8.81
C LYS A 3 -33.51 3.59 9.76
N ARG A 4 -33.65 2.81 10.83
CA ARG A 4 -32.55 2.55 11.78
C ARG A 4 -31.48 1.65 11.17
N ILE A 5 -31.87 0.66 10.35
CA ILE A 5 -30.94 -0.19 9.62
C ILE A 5 -30.12 0.65 8.63
N ILE A 6 -30.76 1.56 7.90
CA ILE A 6 -30.07 2.44 6.95
C ILE A 6 -29.09 3.37 7.64
N VAL A 7 -29.51 3.99 8.75
CA VAL A 7 -28.62 4.85 9.55
C VAL A 7 -27.46 4.05 10.13
N ALA A 8 -27.68 2.81 10.59
CA ALA A 8 -26.62 1.96 11.12
C ALA A 8 -25.60 1.55 10.04
N VAL A 9 -26.07 1.09 8.88
CA VAL A 9 -25.20 0.70 7.75
C VAL A 9 -24.48 1.90 7.16
N ALA A 10 -25.17 3.04 7.01
CA ALA A 10 -24.56 4.30 6.58
C ALA A 10 -23.53 4.79 7.61
N GLY A 11 -23.81 4.67 8.92
CA GLY A 11 -22.87 5.00 9.98
C GLY A 11 -21.60 4.17 9.91
N ALA A 12 -21.72 2.85 9.70
CA ALA A 12 -20.56 1.97 9.52
C ALA A 12 -19.75 2.33 8.25
N LEU A 13 -20.44 2.62 7.14
CA LEU A 13 -19.79 3.10 5.92
C LEU A 13 -19.05 4.42 6.14
N PHE A 14 -19.68 5.41 6.78
CA PHE A 14 -19.03 6.69 7.03
C PHE A 14 -17.90 6.57 8.06
N ALA A 15 -17.96 5.62 8.99
CA ALA A 15 -16.85 5.30 9.89
C ALA A 15 -15.66 4.72 9.11
N LEU A 16 -15.91 3.86 8.11
CA LEU A 16 -14.87 3.40 7.19
C LEU A 16 -14.25 4.56 6.41
N LEU A 17 -15.07 5.49 5.91
CA LEU A 17 -14.55 6.70 5.24
C LEU A 17 -13.76 7.59 6.21
N ALA A 18 -14.14 7.66 7.49
CA ALA A 18 -13.37 8.37 8.51
C ALA A 18 -12.00 7.74 8.75
N LEU A 19 -11.91 6.41 8.78
CA LEU A 19 -10.63 5.71 8.86
C LEU A 19 -9.77 5.97 7.61
N MET A 20 -10.38 5.94 6.42
CA MET A 20 -9.66 6.27 5.19
C MET A 20 -9.21 7.74 5.17
N ALA A 21 -10.02 8.67 5.69
CA ALA A 21 -9.65 10.07 5.85
C ALA A 21 -8.51 10.25 6.87
N ALA A 22 -8.47 9.45 7.94
CA ALA A 22 -7.36 9.45 8.89
C ALA A 22 -6.06 9.00 8.22
N ILE A 23 -6.09 7.92 7.43
CA ILE A 23 -4.91 7.46 6.67
C ILE A 23 -4.47 8.52 5.66
N ILE A 24 -5.40 9.12 4.91
CA ILE A 24 -5.08 10.22 3.98
C ILE A 24 -4.45 11.40 4.72
N THR A 25 -4.95 11.72 5.92
CA THR A 25 -4.41 12.81 6.75
C THR A 25 -3.02 12.47 7.24
N ASP A 26 -2.77 11.22 7.65
CA ASP A 26 -1.45 10.75 8.05
C ASP A 26 -0.45 10.84 6.89
N LEU A 27 -0.79 10.29 5.73
CA LEU A 27 0.05 10.35 4.53
C LEU A 27 0.31 11.79 4.09
N TYR A 28 -0.72 12.63 4.13
CA TYR A 28 -0.60 14.05 3.82
C TYR A 28 0.32 14.77 4.82
N ASP A 29 0.18 14.50 6.12
CA ASP A 29 1.03 15.11 7.15
C ASP A 29 2.47 14.62 7.09
N ARG A 30 2.69 13.35 6.69
CA ARG A 30 4.03 12.80 6.42
C ARG A 30 4.76 13.54 5.29
N ASP A 31 4.03 13.95 4.26
CA ASP A 31 4.57 14.69 3.11
C ASP A 31 4.61 16.20 3.34
N PHE A 32 3.65 16.74 4.10
CA PHE A 32 3.44 18.15 4.39
C PHE A 32 3.12 18.34 5.89
N PRO A 33 4.15 18.34 6.76
CA PRO A 33 3.94 18.40 8.20
C PRO A 33 3.28 19.72 8.62
N GLN A 34 2.05 19.63 9.10
CA GLN A 34 1.25 20.82 9.41
C GLN A 34 1.74 21.55 10.65
N ALA A 35 2.34 20.83 11.60
CA ALA A 35 2.83 21.39 12.85
C ALA A 35 3.97 22.42 12.65
N ILE A 36 4.69 22.34 11.53
CA ILE A 36 5.74 23.27 11.13
C ILE A 36 5.34 24.16 9.93
N GLY A 37 4.05 24.19 9.59
CA GLY A 37 3.52 25.10 8.57
C GLY A 37 3.91 24.76 7.13
N VAL A 38 4.27 23.52 6.85
CA VAL A 38 4.72 23.13 5.51
C VAL A 38 3.55 23.09 4.55
N GLU A 39 3.66 23.86 3.48
CA GLU A 39 2.61 23.90 2.46
C GLU A 39 3.13 23.66 1.03
N SER A 40 4.44 23.59 0.83
CA SER A 40 5.06 23.20 -0.44
C SER A 40 6.31 22.36 -0.15
N ARG A 41 6.57 21.39 -1.04
CA ARG A 41 7.73 20.52 -1.00
C ARG A 41 8.45 20.62 -2.33
N LEU A 42 9.76 20.72 -2.28
CA LEU A 42 10.65 20.72 -3.42
C LEU A 42 11.44 19.42 -3.40
N ASN A 43 11.45 18.72 -4.52
CA ASN A 43 12.44 17.70 -4.81
C ASN A 43 13.54 18.37 -5.62
N LEU A 44 14.72 18.48 -5.04
CA LEU A 44 15.87 19.06 -5.71
C LEU A 44 16.81 17.94 -6.10
N ASP A 45 17.25 17.97 -7.36
CA ASP A 45 18.20 17.05 -7.92
C ASP A 45 19.27 17.85 -8.67
N PHE A 46 20.45 17.89 -8.05
CA PHE A 46 21.66 18.59 -8.45
C PHE A 46 22.58 17.70 -9.31
N SER A 47 22.15 16.48 -9.68
CA SER A 47 22.97 15.53 -10.48
C SER A 47 23.45 16.08 -11.82
N GLU A 48 22.68 16.97 -12.45
CA GLU A 48 23.04 17.64 -13.71
C GLU A 48 23.61 19.06 -13.50
N SER A 49 23.69 19.51 -12.24
CA SER A 49 24.25 20.82 -11.92
C SER A 49 25.77 20.76 -11.84
N GLY A 50 26.46 21.83 -12.27
CA GLY A 50 27.91 21.96 -12.11
C GLY A 50 28.34 22.35 -10.69
N LEU A 51 27.41 22.42 -9.74
CA LEU A 51 27.65 22.91 -8.38
C LEU A 51 28.22 21.80 -7.49
N SER A 52 29.23 22.13 -6.68
CA SER A 52 29.58 21.25 -5.55
C SER A 52 28.50 21.26 -4.47
N ILE A 53 28.45 20.21 -3.64
CA ILE A 53 27.57 20.13 -2.47
C ILE A 53 27.66 21.38 -1.59
N THR A 54 28.88 21.84 -1.30
CA THR A 54 29.11 23.00 -0.44
C THR A 54 28.59 24.28 -1.09
N GLU A 55 28.81 24.44 -2.41
CA GLU A 55 28.25 25.55 -3.18
C GLU A 55 26.73 25.47 -3.27
N ALA A 56 26.17 24.27 -3.42
CA ALA A 56 24.73 24.02 -3.49
C ALA A 56 24.04 24.37 -2.17
N PHE A 57 24.56 23.91 -1.03
CA PHE A 57 24.02 24.31 0.28
C PHE A 57 24.19 25.79 0.58
N ALA A 58 25.35 26.39 0.28
CA ALA A 58 25.55 27.82 0.45
C ALA A 58 24.62 28.64 -0.46
N LYS A 59 24.34 28.15 -1.67
CA LYS A 59 23.36 28.75 -2.58
C LYS A 59 21.95 28.62 -2.02
N LEU A 60 21.55 27.42 -1.57
CA LEU A 60 20.24 27.18 -0.96
C LEU A 60 20.02 28.06 0.27
N GLU A 61 21.01 28.18 1.17
CA GLU A 61 20.98 29.04 2.36
C GLU A 61 20.79 30.51 1.97
N LYS A 62 21.55 30.98 0.97
CA LYS A 62 21.46 32.36 0.48
C LYS A 62 20.11 32.65 -0.17
N LEU A 63 19.57 31.72 -0.95
CA LEU A 63 18.28 31.87 -1.63
C LEU A 63 17.13 31.79 -0.62
N ASP A 64 17.22 30.89 0.35
CA ASP A 64 16.27 30.75 1.46
C ASP A 64 16.21 32.04 2.28
N ALA A 65 17.35 32.57 2.72
CA ALA A 65 17.41 33.82 3.48
C ALA A 65 16.96 35.04 2.67
N ARG A 66 17.21 35.06 1.36
CA ARG A 66 16.81 36.18 0.49
C ARG A 66 15.29 36.28 0.33
N TRP A 67 14.61 35.15 0.30
CA TRP A 67 13.18 35.06 -0.03
C TRP A 67 12.32 34.57 1.13
N ASP A 68 12.91 34.40 2.32
CA ASP A 68 12.27 33.96 3.55
C ASP A 68 11.43 32.68 3.37
N LEU A 69 11.99 31.71 2.64
CA LEU A 69 11.26 30.49 2.26
C LEU A 69 11.13 29.50 3.44
N GLY A 70 11.95 29.65 4.48
CA GLY A 70 12.02 28.75 5.63
C GLY A 70 12.29 27.32 5.19
N LEU A 71 13.34 27.10 4.39
CA LEU A 71 13.65 25.78 3.84
C LEU A 71 14.13 24.82 4.93
N VAL A 72 13.44 23.68 5.01
CA VAL A 72 13.73 22.60 5.94
C VAL A 72 13.99 21.33 5.14
N LYS A 73 15.21 20.82 5.20
CA LYS A 73 15.54 19.56 4.55
C LYS A 73 15.04 18.38 5.37
N VAL A 74 14.36 17.43 4.74
CA VAL A 74 14.05 16.14 5.37
C VAL A 74 15.28 15.23 5.31
N ALA A 75 15.71 14.73 6.46
CA ALA A 75 16.82 13.79 6.60
C ALA A 75 16.49 12.74 7.68
N PRO A 76 17.17 11.59 7.72
CA PRO A 76 16.97 10.61 8.79
C PRO A 76 17.62 11.05 10.13
N ASP A 77 17.03 10.65 11.27
CA ASP A 77 17.60 10.80 12.62
C ASP A 77 18.65 9.71 12.87
N LEU A 78 19.92 10.10 12.80
CA LEU A 78 21.06 9.19 12.81
C LEU A 78 21.82 9.22 14.16
N ALA A 79 21.34 10.02 15.13
CA ALA A 79 21.99 10.24 16.43
C ALA A 79 21.25 9.61 17.62
N SER A 80 20.05 9.06 17.42
CA SER A 80 19.28 8.34 18.45
C SER A 80 18.98 6.90 18.02
N ASP A 81 18.64 6.02 18.97
CA ASP A 81 18.43 4.56 18.83
C ASP A 81 17.23 4.17 17.91
N GLY A 82 17.26 4.63 16.65
CA GLY A 82 16.48 4.13 15.52
C GLY A 82 14.98 4.37 15.60
N ASP A 83 14.47 5.32 14.81
CA ASP A 83 13.11 5.34 14.19
C ASP A 83 12.72 6.74 13.65
N GLY A 84 13.52 7.80 13.88
CA GLY A 84 13.14 9.19 13.57
C GLY A 84 13.57 9.70 12.18
N LYS A 85 12.78 10.64 11.64
CA LYS A 85 13.25 11.63 10.65
C LYS A 85 13.63 12.91 11.40
N VAL A 86 14.72 13.56 11.00
CA VAL A 86 15.07 14.94 11.42
C VAL A 86 14.78 15.94 10.30
N PHE A 87 14.46 17.14 10.73
CA PHE A 87 14.07 18.26 9.89
C PHE A 87 15.17 19.30 10.04
N VAL A 88 16.02 19.40 9.04
CA VAL A 88 17.21 20.25 9.15
C VAL A 88 16.89 21.62 8.59
N ALA A 89 16.82 22.62 9.47
CA ALA A 89 16.60 23.99 9.05
C ALA A 89 17.87 24.55 8.39
N LEU A 90 17.74 25.10 7.18
CA LEU A 90 18.87 25.70 6.45
C LEU A 90 19.30 27.05 7.05
N ASN A 91 18.33 27.82 7.54
CA ASN A 91 18.53 29.05 8.29
C ASN A 91 17.82 28.95 9.65
N ASP A 92 18.26 29.77 10.62
CA ASP A 92 17.62 29.88 11.93
C ASP A 92 16.22 30.51 11.80
N GLY A 93 15.22 29.68 11.51
CA GLY A 93 13.81 30.03 11.58
C GLY A 93 13.27 29.79 12.99
N GLY A 94 12.24 30.53 13.41
CA GLY A 94 11.55 30.37 14.71
C GLY A 94 10.77 29.05 14.84
N LEU A 95 11.25 27.97 14.24
CA LEU A 95 10.65 26.64 14.24
C LEU A 95 10.86 25.96 15.61
N PRO A 96 9.91 25.12 16.06
CA PRO A 96 10.02 24.43 17.34
C PRO A 96 11.11 23.34 17.29
N ALA A 97 11.84 23.11 18.39
CA ALA A 97 12.85 22.04 18.44
C ALA A 97 12.27 20.64 18.18
N GLU A 98 11.01 20.42 18.56
CA GLU A 98 10.28 19.18 18.31
C GLU A 98 8.83 19.49 17.90
N PHE A 99 8.27 18.66 17.03
CA PHE A 99 6.87 18.73 16.63
C PHE A 99 6.24 17.33 16.57
N THR A 100 4.95 17.23 16.81
CA THR A 100 4.21 15.97 16.68
C THR A 100 3.67 15.81 15.26
N TRP A 101 3.38 14.56 14.87
CA TRP A 101 2.74 14.21 13.60
C TRP A 101 1.38 13.59 13.86
N PHE A 102 0.53 13.56 12.84
CA PHE A 102 -0.76 12.90 12.94
C PHE A 102 -0.63 11.42 13.37
N GLY A 103 0.31 10.65 12.84
CA GLY A 103 0.48 9.23 13.16
C GLY A 103 0.84 8.92 14.62
N GLY A 104 1.39 9.88 15.37
CA GLY A 104 1.73 9.72 16.79
C GLY A 104 2.98 8.88 17.09
N ASP A 105 3.64 8.32 16.08
CA ASP A 105 4.85 7.49 16.22
C ASP A 105 6.13 8.35 16.44
N GLY A 106 6.14 9.12 17.53
CA GLY A 106 7.27 9.96 17.93
C GLY A 106 7.15 11.44 17.54
N ALA A 107 8.07 12.25 18.07
CA ALA A 107 8.19 13.67 17.73
C ALA A 107 9.22 13.84 16.59
N GLY A 108 8.86 14.61 15.56
CA GLY A 108 9.80 15.11 14.56
C GLY A 108 10.74 16.12 15.21
N LYS A 109 12.04 15.88 15.12
CA LYS A 109 13.05 16.79 15.68
C LYS A 109 13.53 17.75 14.61
N ILE A 110 13.58 19.03 14.95
CA ILE A 110 14.21 20.04 14.10
C ILE A 110 15.63 20.25 14.59
N VAL A 111 16.59 20.10 13.69
CA VAL A 111 18.03 20.19 14.00
C VAL A 111 18.68 21.27 13.15
N GLY A 112 19.79 21.80 13.66
CA GLY A 112 20.57 22.83 12.97
C GLY A 112 21.33 22.31 11.76
N LYS A 113 21.78 23.23 10.93
CA LYS A 113 22.49 22.97 9.68
C LYS A 113 23.77 22.14 9.81
N ASP A 114 24.37 22.09 11.00
CA ASP A 114 25.54 21.23 11.30
C ASP A 114 25.25 19.77 10.93
N ARG A 115 23.97 19.36 10.95
CA ARG A 115 23.54 18.03 10.53
C ARG A 115 23.70 17.77 9.02
N LEU A 116 23.74 18.82 8.19
CA LEU A 116 23.88 18.74 6.73
C LEU A 116 25.32 18.54 6.26
N GLU A 117 26.32 18.68 7.14
CA GLU A 117 27.74 18.51 6.79
C GLU A 117 28.03 17.18 6.10
N SER A 118 27.23 16.15 6.39
CA SER A 118 27.31 14.81 5.82
C SER A 118 26.13 14.45 4.88
N SER A 119 25.36 15.42 4.38
CA SER A 119 24.14 15.18 3.59
C SER A 119 24.27 15.68 2.14
N TYR A 120 23.43 15.22 1.21
CA TYR A 120 23.37 15.76 -0.18
C TYR A 120 22.53 17.04 -0.27
N PRO A 121 22.82 17.96 -1.19
CA PRO A 121 21.86 19.02 -1.49
C PRO A 121 20.61 18.43 -2.17
N ASP A 122 20.65 17.18 -2.63
CA ASP A 122 19.52 16.45 -3.18
C ASP A 122 18.49 16.02 -2.15
N GLY A 123 17.29 15.83 -2.65
CA GLY A 123 16.17 15.28 -1.91
C GLY A 123 15.12 16.32 -1.59
N PHE A 124 14.40 16.08 -0.51
CA PHE A 124 13.18 16.81 -0.21
C PHE A 124 13.40 17.98 0.74
N TYR A 125 13.04 19.16 0.25
CA TYR A 125 13.00 20.40 1.02
C TYR A 125 11.57 20.80 1.24
N LEU A 126 11.24 21.12 2.48
CA LEU A 126 9.96 21.61 2.89
C LEU A 126 10.04 23.14 3.00
N VAL A 127 9.03 23.81 2.46
CA VAL A 127 8.91 25.27 2.50
C VAL A 127 7.96 25.61 3.64
N THR A 128 8.49 26.28 4.67
CA THR A 128 7.73 26.68 5.89
C THR A 128 7.42 28.18 5.94
N GLY A 129 8.09 28.99 5.12
CA GLY A 129 7.97 30.45 5.07
C GLY A 129 7.16 30.97 3.88
N GLU A 130 7.53 32.15 3.36
CA GLU A 130 6.79 32.84 2.30
C GLU A 130 6.90 32.13 0.94
N LYS A 131 5.79 32.08 0.19
CA LYS A 131 5.74 31.43 -1.13
C LYS A 131 5.82 32.38 -2.32
N ALA A 132 5.76 33.68 -2.07
CA ALA A 132 5.63 34.69 -3.13
C ALA A 132 6.76 34.57 -4.17
N HIS A 133 7.95 34.20 -3.72
CA HIS A 133 9.17 34.11 -4.52
C HIS A 133 9.59 32.68 -4.86
N LEU A 134 8.72 31.68 -4.61
CA LEU A 134 9.06 30.26 -4.81
C LEU A 134 9.30 29.93 -6.29
N SER A 135 8.59 30.57 -7.21
CA SER A 135 8.83 30.39 -8.65
C SER A 135 10.18 30.97 -9.09
N GLU A 136 10.59 32.11 -8.52
CA GLU A 136 11.88 32.73 -8.82
C GLU A 136 13.05 31.91 -8.23
N PHE A 137 12.80 31.23 -7.10
CA PHE A 137 13.70 30.23 -6.55
C PHE A 137 13.87 29.03 -7.49
N GLU A 138 12.78 28.46 -7.97
CA GLU A 138 12.82 27.34 -8.93
C GLU A 138 13.55 27.73 -10.21
N ASP A 139 13.26 28.90 -10.78
CA ASP A 139 13.88 29.36 -12.03
C ASP A 139 15.38 29.61 -11.85
N THR A 140 15.79 30.13 -10.70
CA THR A 140 17.21 30.34 -10.37
C THR A 140 17.95 29.00 -10.27
N LEU A 141 17.36 28.00 -9.61
CA LEU A 141 17.96 26.66 -9.53
C LEU A 141 18.01 25.95 -10.89
N LYS A 142 16.93 26.02 -11.67
CA LYS A 142 16.88 25.44 -13.03
C LYS A 142 17.93 26.07 -13.96
N SER A 143 18.21 27.37 -13.81
CA SER A 143 19.23 28.06 -14.60
C SER A 143 20.66 27.56 -14.33
N GLU A 144 20.87 26.89 -13.20
CA GLU A 144 22.15 26.31 -12.76
C GLU A 144 22.23 24.80 -13.04
N GLY A 145 21.27 24.25 -13.79
CA GLY A 145 21.21 22.82 -14.13
C GLY A 145 20.57 21.93 -13.06
N VAL A 146 19.94 22.50 -12.03
CA VAL A 146 19.24 21.72 -11.00
C VAL A 146 17.85 21.32 -11.50
N LYS A 147 17.52 20.03 -11.44
CA LYS A 147 16.17 19.54 -11.65
C LYS A 147 15.33 19.85 -10.41
N VAL A 148 14.29 20.65 -10.60
CA VAL A 148 13.39 21.05 -9.51
C VAL A 148 12.00 20.49 -9.75
N GLY A 149 11.60 19.55 -8.90
CA GLY A 149 10.24 19.03 -8.82
C GLY A 149 9.47 19.71 -7.70
N ARG A 150 8.40 20.45 -8.02
CA ARG A 150 7.56 21.12 -7.02
C ARG A 150 6.29 20.31 -6.74
N GLY A 151 6.07 19.97 -5.47
CA GLY A 151 4.82 19.42 -4.96
C GLY A 151 4.16 20.40 -4.00
N ASP A 152 3.06 21.03 -4.38
CA ASP A 152 2.25 21.82 -3.45
C ASP A 152 1.30 20.94 -2.65
N ALA A 153 1.10 21.32 -1.39
CA ALA A 153 0.21 20.61 -0.49
C ALA A 153 -1.23 20.65 -1.03
N SER A 154 -1.71 19.50 -1.50
CA SER A 154 -3.06 19.36 -2.02
C SER A 154 -3.65 18.02 -1.61
N ILE A 155 -4.62 18.08 -0.71
CA ILE A 155 -5.39 16.92 -0.25
C ILE A 155 -6.06 16.22 -1.44
N PHE A 156 -6.44 16.96 -2.48
CA PHE A 156 -7.04 16.38 -3.69
C PHE A 156 -6.04 15.57 -4.53
N LYS A 157 -4.76 15.99 -4.59
CA LYS A 157 -3.70 15.19 -5.23
C LYS A 157 -3.40 13.93 -4.42
N SER A 158 -3.35 14.02 -3.09
CA SER A 158 -3.24 12.86 -2.21
C SER A 158 -4.43 11.91 -2.38
N LEU A 159 -5.65 12.45 -2.55
CA LEU A 159 -6.84 11.67 -2.84
C LEU A 159 -6.77 10.98 -4.22
N GLU A 160 -6.26 11.65 -5.25
CA GLU A 160 -6.05 11.07 -6.58
C GLU A 160 -5.05 9.91 -6.54
N PHE A 161 -3.93 10.09 -5.83
CA PHE A 161 -2.93 9.04 -5.62
C PHE A 161 -3.57 7.82 -4.94
N VAL A 162 -4.32 8.05 -3.87
CA VAL A 162 -5.06 7.01 -3.13
C VAL A 162 -6.10 6.32 -4.02
N VAL A 163 -6.77 7.01 -4.94
CA VAL A 163 -7.72 6.35 -5.87
C VAL A 163 -6.99 5.54 -6.97
N ARG A 164 -5.76 5.92 -7.34
CA ARG A 164 -4.95 5.19 -8.32
C ARG A 164 -4.28 3.95 -7.73
N GLU A 165 -3.92 4.01 -6.45
CA GLU A 165 -3.23 2.92 -5.78
C GLU A 165 -4.18 1.72 -5.58
N ARG A 166 -3.74 0.52 -5.99
CA ARG A 166 -4.61 -0.65 -6.14
C ARG A 166 -5.30 -1.04 -4.83
N GLY A 167 -4.58 -0.94 -3.71
CA GLY A 167 -5.11 -1.26 -2.38
C GLY A 167 -6.22 -0.32 -1.93
N PHE A 168 -6.03 0.98 -2.17
CA PHE A 168 -6.95 2.04 -1.76
C PHE A 168 -8.18 2.15 -2.67
N ALA A 169 -8.00 1.93 -3.97
CA ALA A 169 -9.10 1.85 -4.93
C ALA A 169 -10.14 0.80 -4.53
N ALA A 170 -9.71 -0.34 -3.98
CA ALA A 170 -10.61 -1.41 -3.55
C ALA A 170 -11.57 -0.97 -2.44
N ALA A 171 -11.11 -0.18 -1.46
CA ALA A 171 -11.98 0.34 -0.40
C ALA A 171 -12.98 1.38 -0.91
N VAL A 172 -12.57 2.24 -1.85
CA VAL A 172 -13.46 3.20 -2.50
C VAL A 172 -14.55 2.47 -3.30
N LEU A 173 -14.19 1.44 -4.07
CA LEU A 173 -15.14 0.59 -4.79
C LEU A 173 -16.09 -0.13 -3.84
N ALA A 174 -15.59 -0.63 -2.71
CA ALA A 174 -16.42 -1.25 -1.66
C ALA A 174 -17.43 -0.26 -1.07
N ALA A 175 -17.02 0.97 -0.80
CA ALA A 175 -17.88 2.04 -0.32
C ALA A 175 -18.99 2.36 -1.34
N PHE A 176 -18.65 2.45 -2.64
CA PHE A 176 -19.63 2.67 -3.71
C PHE A 176 -20.59 1.49 -3.86
N ALA A 177 -20.09 0.25 -3.82
CA ALA A 177 -20.91 -0.94 -3.87
C ALA A 177 -21.94 -0.97 -2.71
N LEU A 178 -21.47 -0.67 -1.48
CA LEU A 178 -22.32 -0.64 -0.29
C LEU A 178 -23.38 0.47 -0.36
N ILE A 179 -23.01 1.69 -0.80
CA ILE A 179 -23.97 2.79 -0.86
C ILE A 179 -25.03 2.60 -1.97
N VAL A 180 -24.65 1.96 -3.08
CA VAL A 180 -25.57 1.59 -4.17
C VAL A 180 -26.55 0.51 -3.70
N ALA A 181 -26.07 -0.49 -2.96
CA ALA A 181 -26.94 -1.50 -2.33
C ALA A 181 -27.92 -0.87 -1.32
N LEU A 182 -27.48 0.14 -0.56
CA LEU A 182 -28.32 0.87 0.38
C LEU A 182 -29.38 1.74 -0.32
N ALA A 183 -29.03 2.36 -1.45
CA ALA A 183 -29.99 3.08 -2.30
C ALA A 183 -31.07 2.14 -2.86
N LEU A 184 -30.68 0.96 -3.34
CA LEU A 184 -31.61 -0.08 -3.77
C LEU A 184 -32.53 -0.52 -2.61
N PHE A 185 -31.97 -0.74 -1.42
CA PHE A 185 -32.75 -1.08 -0.22
C PHE A 185 -33.82 -0.03 0.07
N TRP A 186 -33.43 1.25 0.06
CA TRP A 186 -34.37 2.34 0.30
C TRP A 186 -35.51 2.38 -0.71
N LEU A 187 -35.20 2.28 -1.99
CA LEU A 187 -36.21 2.30 -3.05
C LEU A 187 -37.15 1.09 -2.95
N SER A 188 -36.63 -0.07 -2.54
CA SER A 188 -37.44 -1.27 -2.33
C SER A 188 -38.51 -1.08 -1.24
N LEU A 189 -38.15 -0.39 -0.15
CA LEU A 189 -39.06 -0.09 0.96
C LEU A 189 -40.15 0.90 0.56
N ARG A 190 -39.85 1.83 -0.37
CA ARG A 190 -40.80 2.87 -0.81
C ARG A 190 -41.61 2.48 -2.04
N ALA A 191 -41.31 1.36 -2.69
CA ALA A 191 -41.94 0.96 -3.94
C ALA A 191 -43.48 0.99 -3.89
N ARG A 192 -44.09 0.47 -2.82
CA ARG A 192 -45.56 0.50 -2.63
C ARG A 192 -46.10 1.92 -2.48
N GLY A 193 -45.46 2.74 -1.65
CA GLY A 193 -45.86 4.14 -1.46
C GLY A 193 -45.73 4.95 -2.76
N ARG A 194 -44.70 4.67 -3.55
CA ARG A 194 -44.50 5.26 -4.89
C ARG A 194 -45.65 4.90 -5.84
N ALA A 195 -46.01 3.62 -5.93
CA ALA A 195 -47.12 3.17 -6.78
C ALA A 195 -48.45 3.82 -6.39
N LEU A 196 -48.72 3.98 -5.08
CA LEU A 196 -49.93 4.66 -4.59
C LEU A 196 -49.96 6.16 -4.93
N ARG A 197 -48.83 6.86 -4.87
CA ARG A 197 -48.75 8.28 -5.24
C ARG A 197 -48.91 8.51 -6.74
N VAL A 198 -48.35 7.62 -7.56
CA VAL A 198 -48.55 7.65 -9.02
C VAL A 198 -50.03 7.44 -9.35
N LEU A 199 -50.69 6.49 -8.68
CA LEU A 199 -52.14 6.28 -8.79
C LEU A 199 -52.96 7.50 -8.35
N GLY A 200 -52.51 8.21 -7.32
CA GLY A 200 -53.13 9.44 -6.82
C GLY A 200 -52.83 10.69 -7.66
N GLY A 201 -52.22 10.56 -8.85
CA GLY A 201 -51.94 11.69 -9.75
C GLY A 201 -50.83 12.65 -9.27
N CYS A 202 -49.98 12.23 -8.34
CA CYS A 202 -48.85 13.07 -7.91
C CYS A 202 -47.83 13.24 -9.05
N PRO A 203 -47.31 14.46 -9.26
CA PRO A 203 -46.30 14.70 -10.29
C PRO A 203 -45.02 13.92 -10.01
N THR A 204 -44.38 13.44 -11.09
CA THR A 204 -43.19 12.59 -11.06
C THR A 204 -42.03 13.25 -10.31
N SER A 205 -41.82 14.55 -10.52
CA SER A 205 -40.80 15.36 -9.85
C SER A 205 -40.94 15.35 -8.33
N ARG A 206 -42.17 15.50 -7.81
CA ARG A 206 -42.44 15.50 -6.36
C ARG A 206 -42.12 14.15 -5.72
N ILE A 207 -42.37 13.05 -6.43
CA ILE A 207 -42.05 11.70 -5.96
C ILE A 207 -40.53 11.50 -5.91
N GLN A 208 -39.81 11.86 -6.98
CA GLN A 208 -38.35 11.75 -7.06
C GLN A 208 -37.67 12.60 -5.99
N VAL A 209 -38.08 13.87 -5.81
CA VAL A 209 -37.55 14.76 -4.77
C VAL A 209 -37.77 14.17 -3.38
N GLN A 210 -38.94 13.58 -3.11
CA GLN A 210 -39.20 12.98 -1.80
C GLN A 210 -38.36 11.71 -1.54
N ASP A 211 -38.04 10.95 -2.57
CA ASP A 211 -37.19 9.75 -2.47
C ASP A 211 -35.72 10.13 -2.29
N LEU A 212 -35.24 11.12 -3.05
CA LEU A 212 -33.91 11.73 -2.91
C LEU A 212 -33.72 12.39 -1.55
N ALA A 213 -34.63 13.28 -1.15
CA ALA A 213 -34.54 13.98 0.14
C ALA A 213 -34.57 12.99 1.32
N GLY A 214 -35.32 11.90 1.17
CA GLY A 214 -35.41 10.88 2.21
C GLY A 214 -34.10 10.08 2.41
N VAL A 215 -33.42 9.68 1.32
CA VAL A 215 -32.07 9.09 1.40
C VAL A 215 -31.05 10.13 1.83
N GLY A 216 -31.07 11.30 1.17
CA GLY A 216 -30.12 12.39 1.41
C GLY A 216 -30.09 12.82 2.87
N VAL A 217 -31.25 13.04 3.50
CA VAL A 217 -31.31 13.38 4.93
C VAL A 217 -30.76 12.26 5.81
N ALA A 218 -31.09 10.99 5.53
CA ALA A 218 -30.57 9.88 6.33
C ALA A 218 -29.05 9.76 6.22
N LEU A 219 -28.50 9.97 5.02
CA LEU A 219 -27.06 9.97 4.76
C LEU A 219 -26.38 11.17 5.42
N LEU A 220 -26.92 12.38 5.26
CA LEU A 220 -26.35 13.61 5.85
C LEU A 220 -26.33 13.55 7.38
N VAL A 221 -27.39 13.03 8.01
CA VAL A 221 -27.43 12.85 9.47
C VAL A 221 -26.36 11.86 9.92
N SER A 222 -26.21 10.74 9.21
CA SER A 222 -25.20 9.73 9.53
C SER A 222 -23.77 10.26 9.31
N ALA A 223 -23.55 10.93 8.17
CA ALA A 223 -22.28 11.55 7.80
C ALA A 223 -21.88 12.64 8.79
N GLY A 224 -22.81 13.52 9.18
CA GLY A 224 -22.58 14.58 10.15
C GLY A 224 -22.30 14.03 11.56
N ALA A 225 -23.04 13.01 12.01
CA ALA A 225 -22.79 12.37 13.30
C ALA A 225 -21.39 11.73 13.36
N VAL A 226 -21.00 11.01 12.30
CA VAL A 226 -19.66 10.40 12.22
C VAL A 226 -18.57 11.46 12.09
N ALA A 227 -18.78 12.49 11.26
CA ALA A 227 -17.82 13.58 11.11
C ALA A 227 -17.58 14.31 12.44
N LEU A 228 -18.63 14.61 13.20
CA LEU A 228 -18.49 15.21 14.53
C LEU A 228 -17.73 14.31 15.50
N ALA A 229 -18.11 13.03 15.61
CA ALA A 229 -17.46 12.08 16.51
C ALA A 229 -15.99 11.86 16.15
N ALA A 230 -15.70 11.65 14.87
CA ALA A 230 -14.34 11.43 14.40
C ALA A 230 -13.47 12.69 14.51
N SER A 231 -14.02 13.88 14.28
CA SER A 231 -13.28 15.14 14.43
C SER A 231 -12.97 15.43 15.90
N CYS A 232 -13.88 15.11 16.83
CA CYS A 232 -13.60 15.18 18.26
C CYS A 232 -12.50 14.19 18.67
N TYR A 233 -12.56 12.96 18.14
CA TYR A 233 -11.50 11.97 18.36
C TYR A 233 -10.14 12.49 17.87
N VAL A 234 -10.06 12.98 16.63
CA VAL A 234 -8.84 13.56 16.06
C VAL A 234 -8.35 14.76 16.89
N GLY A 235 -9.23 15.69 17.24
CA GLY A 235 -8.87 16.87 18.03
C GLY A 235 -8.32 16.52 19.42
N VAL A 236 -8.85 15.49 20.07
CA VAL A 236 -8.43 15.06 21.42
C VAL A 236 -7.16 14.21 21.39
N PHE A 237 -7.05 13.27 20.46
CA PHE A 237 -5.96 12.27 20.47
C PHE A 237 -4.78 12.64 19.57
N HIS A 238 -5.01 13.39 18.50
CA HIS A 238 -3.97 13.76 17.52
C HIS A 238 -3.69 15.26 17.52
N GLY A 239 -4.67 16.10 17.88
CA GLY A 239 -4.53 17.55 18.01
C GLY A 239 -5.44 18.33 17.07
N TRP A 240 -5.86 19.52 17.52
CA TRP A 240 -6.84 20.36 16.80
C TRP A 240 -6.32 20.92 15.48
N ILE A 241 -5.00 21.01 15.29
CA ILE A 241 -4.38 21.48 14.05
C ILE A 241 -4.74 20.57 12.86
N TYR A 242 -4.79 19.25 13.07
CA TYR A 242 -5.07 18.27 12.01
C TYR A 242 -6.55 18.16 11.66
N VAL A 243 -7.46 18.66 12.52
CA VAL A 243 -8.90 18.52 12.32
C VAL A 243 -9.33 19.13 11.00
N GLY A 244 -8.77 20.29 10.60
CA GLY A 244 -9.12 20.94 9.33
C GLY A 244 -8.81 20.06 8.11
N THR A 245 -7.62 19.48 8.06
CA THR A 245 -7.16 18.60 6.97
C THR A 245 -7.95 17.29 6.95
N PHE A 246 -8.14 16.67 8.12
CA PHE A 246 -8.99 15.50 8.29
C PHE A 246 -10.41 15.73 7.78
N LEU A 247 -11.02 16.87 8.15
CA LEU A 247 -12.38 17.19 7.75
C LEU A 247 -12.48 17.43 6.24
N LYS A 248 -11.48 18.07 5.61
CA LYS A 248 -11.43 18.24 4.16
C LYS A 248 -11.39 16.88 3.45
N ALA A 249 -10.55 15.95 3.89
CA ALA A 249 -10.48 14.61 3.33
C ALA A 249 -11.80 13.84 3.53
N LEU A 250 -12.32 13.83 4.76
CA LEU A 250 -13.56 13.13 5.12
C LEU A 250 -14.77 13.68 4.37
N VAL A 251 -14.97 15.00 4.37
CA VAL A 251 -16.10 15.64 3.67
C VAL A 251 -16.00 15.41 2.17
N SER A 252 -14.81 15.46 1.57
CA SER A 252 -14.65 15.16 0.13
C SER A 252 -15.10 13.73 -0.19
N LEU A 253 -14.67 12.75 0.60
CA LEU A 253 -15.11 11.35 0.46
C LEU A 253 -16.61 11.18 0.70
N GLN A 254 -17.16 11.82 1.75
CA GLN A 254 -18.59 11.76 2.06
C GLN A 254 -19.42 12.37 0.94
N VAL A 255 -19.03 13.53 0.41
CA VAL A 255 -19.70 14.19 -0.72
C VAL A 255 -19.68 13.29 -1.95
N ALA A 256 -18.55 12.68 -2.28
CA ALA A 256 -18.45 11.75 -3.40
C ALA A 256 -19.40 10.54 -3.23
N VAL A 257 -19.39 9.89 -2.07
CA VAL A 257 -20.24 8.73 -1.78
C VAL A 257 -21.73 9.10 -1.77
N ILE A 258 -22.09 10.26 -1.19
CA ILE A 258 -23.47 10.76 -1.19
C ILE A 258 -23.91 11.10 -2.62
N ALA A 259 -23.06 11.77 -3.41
CA ALA A 259 -23.36 12.10 -4.81
C ALA A 259 -23.62 10.82 -5.65
N VAL A 260 -22.76 9.81 -5.51
CA VAL A 260 -22.95 8.49 -6.14
C VAL A 260 -24.25 7.84 -5.68
N SER A 261 -24.59 7.91 -4.39
CA SER A 261 -25.85 7.38 -3.85
C SER A 261 -27.07 8.06 -4.45
N LEU A 262 -27.06 9.40 -4.51
CA LEU A 262 -28.17 10.19 -5.05
C LEU A 262 -28.33 9.95 -6.54
N LEU A 263 -27.22 9.86 -7.29
CA LEU A 263 -27.23 9.52 -8.71
C LEU A 263 -27.79 8.10 -8.93
N ALA A 264 -27.31 7.11 -8.18
CA ALA A 264 -27.81 5.74 -8.25
C ALA A 264 -29.30 5.68 -7.91
N THR A 265 -29.73 6.41 -6.87
CA THR A 265 -31.15 6.52 -6.48
C THR A 265 -31.98 7.15 -7.59
N LEU A 266 -31.49 8.21 -8.24
CA LEU A 266 -32.17 8.90 -9.33
C LEU A 266 -32.31 7.98 -10.55
N VAL A 267 -31.22 7.33 -10.98
CA VAL A 267 -31.21 6.39 -12.10
C VAL A 267 -32.14 5.20 -11.84
N MET A 268 -32.07 4.58 -10.66
CA MET A 268 -32.96 3.48 -10.29
C MET A 268 -34.41 3.94 -10.12
N SER A 269 -34.64 5.15 -9.61
CA SER A 269 -36.00 5.68 -9.48
C SER A 269 -36.62 5.96 -10.83
N ALA A 270 -35.84 6.44 -11.80
CA ALA A 270 -36.29 6.68 -13.18
C ALA A 270 -36.53 5.36 -13.93
N SER A 271 -35.60 4.41 -13.85
CA SER A 271 -35.71 3.12 -14.54
C SER A 271 -36.80 2.21 -13.95
N ALA A 272 -37.06 2.34 -12.65
CA ALA A 272 -38.05 1.52 -11.95
C ALA A 272 -39.46 2.15 -11.92
N TRP A 273 -39.82 3.01 -12.88
CA TRP A 273 -41.10 3.71 -12.87
C TRP A 273 -42.30 2.73 -12.93
N PRO A 274 -43.37 2.91 -12.10
CA PRO A 274 -44.56 2.07 -12.19
C PRO A 274 -45.27 2.28 -13.54
N SER A 275 -45.51 1.21 -14.29
CA SER A 275 -46.27 1.28 -15.55
C SER A 275 -47.78 1.16 -15.31
N ALA A 276 -48.58 1.75 -16.19
CA ALA A 276 -50.04 1.61 -16.17
C ALA A 276 -50.46 0.13 -16.24
N THR A 277 -49.75 -0.68 -17.03
CA THR A 277 -49.96 -2.13 -17.15
C THR A 277 -49.65 -2.89 -15.85
N MET A 278 -48.61 -2.49 -15.11
CA MET A 278 -48.25 -3.09 -13.82
C MET A 278 -49.35 -2.86 -12.79
N ILE A 279 -49.89 -1.65 -12.76
CA ILE A 279 -50.98 -1.26 -11.85
C ILE A 279 -52.28 -1.98 -12.23
N ALA A 280 -52.64 -1.97 -13.52
CA ALA A 280 -53.84 -2.63 -14.03
C ALA A 280 -53.83 -4.15 -13.75
N THR A 281 -52.66 -4.79 -13.84
CA THR A 281 -52.51 -6.23 -13.57
C THR A 281 -52.21 -6.59 -12.11
N ARG A 282 -52.29 -5.61 -11.19
CA ARG A 282 -52.04 -5.77 -9.74
C ARG A 282 -50.72 -6.49 -9.46
N GLN A 283 -49.67 -6.12 -10.18
CA GLN A 283 -48.33 -6.66 -9.95
C GLN A 283 -47.67 -5.95 -8.75
N PRO A 284 -46.81 -6.65 -7.97
CA PRO A 284 -46.08 -6.02 -6.86
C PRO A 284 -45.22 -4.85 -7.34
N ALA A 285 -45.28 -3.73 -6.61
CA ALA A 285 -44.57 -2.50 -6.98
C ALA A 285 -43.04 -2.64 -7.02
N VAL A 286 -42.49 -3.66 -6.34
CA VAL A 286 -41.05 -3.98 -6.36
C VAL A 286 -40.58 -4.63 -7.67
N LYS A 287 -41.50 -5.02 -8.57
CA LYS A 287 -41.16 -5.67 -9.84
C LYS A 287 -40.19 -4.84 -10.68
N SER A 288 -40.35 -3.52 -10.67
CA SER A 288 -39.53 -2.62 -11.48
C SER A 288 -38.08 -2.49 -10.98
N LEU A 289 -37.77 -2.92 -9.75
CA LEU A 289 -36.42 -2.92 -9.19
C LEU A 289 -35.68 -4.24 -9.39
N ARG A 290 -36.33 -5.27 -9.96
CA ARG A 290 -35.78 -6.62 -10.06
C ARG A 290 -34.48 -6.67 -10.86
N ALA A 291 -34.41 -6.00 -12.01
CA ALA A 291 -33.22 -6.00 -12.85
C ALA A 291 -32.03 -5.33 -12.13
N SER A 292 -32.26 -4.16 -11.52
CA SER A 292 -31.24 -3.47 -10.72
C SER A 292 -30.75 -4.31 -9.55
N ALA A 293 -31.65 -5.01 -8.85
CA ALA A 293 -31.27 -5.88 -7.74
C ALA A 293 -30.39 -7.06 -8.17
N ILE A 294 -30.71 -7.71 -9.30
CA ILE A 294 -29.90 -8.80 -9.85
C ILE A 294 -28.52 -8.29 -10.28
N VAL A 295 -28.46 -7.15 -10.96
CA VAL A 295 -27.19 -6.55 -11.41
C VAL A 295 -26.30 -6.19 -10.21
N ILE A 296 -26.85 -5.54 -9.19
CA ILE A 296 -26.09 -5.16 -8.00
C ILE A 296 -25.63 -6.41 -7.23
N GLN A 297 -26.49 -7.42 -7.07
CA GLN A 297 -26.10 -8.70 -6.45
C GLN A 297 -24.95 -9.36 -7.20
N ALA A 298 -25.00 -9.40 -8.54
CA ALA A 298 -23.95 -10.00 -9.36
C ALA A 298 -22.63 -9.21 -9.29
N LEU A 299 -22.68 -7.88 -9.39
CA LEU A 299 -21.50 -7.02 -9.32
C LEU A 299 -20.85 -7.07 -7.93
N THR A 300 -21.64 -6.98 -6.86
CA THR A 300 -21.12 -7.08 -5.48
C THR A 300 -20.51 -8.45 -5.22
N PHE A 301 -21.11 -9.53 -5.72
CA PHE A 301 -20.54 -10.86 -5.63
C PHE A 301 -19.20 -10.96 -6.37
N LEU A 302 -19.14 -10.47 -7.61
CA LEU A 302 -17.92 -10.45 -8.40
C LEU A 302 -16.80 -9.70 -7.68
N LEU A 303 -17.09 -8.53 -7.10
CA LEU A 303 -16.13 -7.76 -6.31
C LEU A 303 -15.64 -8.51 -5.07
N VAL A 304 -16.53 -9.19 -4.33
CA VAL A 304 -16.15 -10.02 -3.17
C VAL A 304 -15.17 -11.11 -3.58
N VAL A 305 -15.48 -11.86 -4.65
CA VAL A 305 -14.64 -12.96 -5.12
C VAL A 305 -13.30 -12.44 -5.66
N ALA A 306 -13.32 -11.33 -6.41
CA ALA A 306 -12.13 -10.71 -6.98
C ALA A 306 -11.20 -10.06 -5.94
N ALA A 307 -11.74 -9.61 -4.81
CA ALA A 307 -10.96 -9.00 -3.72
C ALA A 307 -10.42 -10.03 -2.72
N ALA A 308 -10.98 -11.26 -2.68
CA ALA A 308 -10.63 -12.26 -1.69
C ALA A 308 -9.17 -12.73 -1.79
N GLY A 309 -8.66 -13.00 -3.00
CA GLY A 309 -7.27 -13.39 -3.24
C GLY A 309 -6.28 -12.30 -2.79
N PRO A 310 -6.37 -11.08 -3.34
CA PRO A 310 -5.49 -9.97 -2.93
C PRO A 310 -5.55 -9.64 -1.44
N ALA A 311 -6.73 -9.68 -0.81
CA ALA A 311 -6.85 -9.46 0.63
C ALA A 311 -6.17 -10.56 1.45
N TRP A 312 -6.29 -11.82 1.02
CA TRP A 312 -5.62 -12.95 1.67
C TRP A 312 -4.10 -12.90 1.51
N SER A 313 -3.62 -12.57 0.32
CA SER A 313 -2.21 -12.35 0.03
C SER A 313 -1.68 -11.23 0.92
N ALA A 314 -2.34 -10.07 0.96
CA ALA A 314 -1.96 -8.97 1.83
C ALA A 314 -1.94 -9.37 3.32
N TYR A 315 -2.93 -10.15 3.78
CA TYR A 315 -2.96 -10.66 5.14
C TYR A 315 -1.78 -11.58 5.45
N LYS A 316 -1.46 -12.54 4.57
CA LYS A 316 -0.29 -13.43 4.74
C LYS A 316 1.02 -12.64 4.74
N HIS A 317 1.16 -11.66 3.86
CA HIS A 317 2.36 -10.85 3.75
C HIS A 317 2.50 -9.85 4.90
N SER A 318 1.44 -9.56 5.67
CA SER A 318 1.52 -8.61 6.79
C SER A 318 2.50 -9.01 7.88
N SER A 319 2.64 -10.31 8.16
CA SER A 319 3.66 -10.81 9.10
C SER A 319 5.06 -10.73 8.51
N ALA A 320 5.21 -10.96 7.19
CA ALA A 320 6.46 -10.79 6.48
C ALA A 320 6.89 -9.31 6.45
N ILE A 321 5.96 -8.37 6.22
CA ILE A 321 6.20 -6.92 6.27
C ILE A 321 6.61 -6.47 7.69
N ALA A 322 5.96 -7.02 8.73
CA ALA A 322 6.35 -6.72 10.11
C ALA A 322 7.75 -7.29 10.45
N ALA A 323 8.07 -8.49 9.95
CA ALA A 323 9.40 -9.10 10.10
C ALA A 323 10.47 -8.32 9.31
N GLU A 324 10.14 -7.85 8.12
CA GLU A 324 10.97 -6.98 7.29
C GLU A 324 11.25 -5.66 8.01
N MET A 325 10.22 -5.00 8.56
CA MET A 325 10.39 -3.79 9.35
C MET A 325 11.28 -4.03 10.58
N ALA A 326 11.08 -5.13 11.30
CA ALA A 326 11.91 -5.49 12.44
C ALA A 326 13.37 -5.76 12.04
N GLN A 327 13.60 -6.36 10.88
CA GLN A 327 14.94 -6.63 10.38
C GLN A 327 15.63 -5.35 9.90
N TRP A 328 14.93 -4.47 9.18
CA TRP A 328 15.46 -3.17 8.79
C TRP A 328 15.87 -2.32 10.00
N LYS A 329 15.11 -2.38 11.10
CA LYS A 329 15.50 -1.73 12.36
C LYS A 329 16.82 -2.25 12.91
N LYS A 330 17.11 -3.54 12.77
CA LYS A 330 18.41 -4.12 13.20
C LYS A 330 19.55 -3.69 12.30
N LEU A 331 19.27 -3.42 11.03
CA LEU A 331 20.23 -2.89 10.06
C LEU A 331 20.33 -1.36 10.11
N SER A 332 19.83 -0.71 11.17
CA SER A 332 19.83 0.75 11.32
C SER A 332 21.23 1.37 11.42
N ASP A 333 22.26 0.61 11.78
CA ASP A 333 23.67 1.06 11.74
C ASP A 333 24.38 0.70 10.42
N GLN A 334 23.68 0.05 9.48
CA GLN A 334 24.23 -0.30 8.18
C GLN A 334 23.97 0.79 7.15
N VAL A 335 24.97 1.01 6.31
CA VAL A 335 25.00 2.09 5.35
C VAL A 335 25.42 1.60 3.95
N ALA A 336 24.78 2.10 2.90
CA ALA A 336 25.18 1.89 1.52
C ALA A 336 26.00 3.10 1.04
N ILE A 337 26.82 2.90 0.01
CA ILE A 337 27.47 4.01 -0.69
C ILE A 337 26.72 4.24 -1.99
N VAL A 338 26.14 5.43 -2.13
CA VAL A 338 25.43 5.85 -3.35
C VAL A 338 26.38 6.66 -4.21
N PHE A 339 26.26 6.43 -5.52
CA PHE A 339 27.11 7.03 -6.53
C PHE A 339 26.32 8.10 -7.29
N ALA A 340 26.79 9.34 -7.23
CA ALA A 340 26.33 10.44 -8.07
C ALA A 340 27.46 10.79 -9.05
N THR A 341 27.67 9.93 -10.05
CA THR A 341 28.75 10.05 -11.03
C THR A 341 28.33 9.38 -12.33
N ASP A 342 28.93 9.77 -13.45
CA ASP A 342 28.70 9.11 -14.72
C ASP A 342 29.47 7.78 -14.82
N VAL A 343 29.15 6.98 -15.85
CA VAL A 343 29.72 5.65 -16.04
C VAL A 343 31.23 5.70 -16.32
N ASP A 344 31.71 6.76 -16.98
CA ASP A 344 33.13 6.88 -17.35
C ASP A 344 33.99 7.26 -16.15
N GLU A 345 33.50 8.16 -15.30
CA GLU A 345 34.11 8.50 -14.02
C GLU A 345 34.08 7.30 -13.07
N MET A 346 32.98 6.55 -12.99
CA MET A 346 32.87 5.32 -12.19
C MET A 346 34.00 4.33 -12.49
N ASN A 347 34.31 4.11 -13.77
CA ASN A 347 35.38 3.20 -14.20
C ASN A 347 36.76 3.61 -13.63
N HIS A 348 37.01 4.91 -13.45
CA HIS A 348 38.25 5.40 -12.84
C HIS A 348 38.28 5.18 -11.33
N MET A 349 37.12 4.99 -10.70
CA MET A 349 36.95 4.84 -9.27
C MET A 349 36.95 3.39 -8.79
N GLU A 350 36.63 2.42 -9.65
CA GLU A 350 36.52 1.00 -9.29
C GLU A 350 37.73 0.45 -8.49
N PRO A 351 39.00 0.75 -8.86
CA PRO A 351 40.15 0.26 -8.10
C PRO A 351 40.26 0.86 -6.70
N MET A 352 39.74 2.08 -6.50
CA MET A 352 39.73 2.75 -5.20
C MET A 352 38.61 2.21 -4.32
N ILE A 353 37.42 1.99 -4.91
CA ILE A 353 36.26 1.38 -4.23
C ILE A 353 36.62 -0.04 -3.76
N SER A 354 37.32 -0.80 -4.58
CA SER A 354 37.73 -2.16 -4.21
C SER A 354 38.73 -2.18 -3.05
N LYS A 355 39.67 -1.22 -3.02
CA LYS A 355 40.56 -1.06 -1.86
C LYS A 355 39.80 -0.64 -0.61
N LEU A 356 38.78 0.21 -0.76
CA LEU A 356 37.88 0.58 0.34
C LEU A 356 37.13 -0.64 0.88
N VAL A 357 36.59 -1.50 0.01
CA VAL A 357 35.94 -2.75 0.41
C VAL A 357 36.92 -3.67 1.14
N LYS A 358 38.15 -3.81 0.65
CA LYS A 358 39.20 -4.60 1.30
C LYS A 358 39.51 -4.12 2.71
N ASP A 359 39.69 -2.82 2.87
CA ASP A 359 40.03 -2.22 4.16
C ASP A 359 38.84 -2.34 5.13
N ALA A 360 37.61 -2.13 4.65
CA ALA A 360 36.39 -2.35 5.43
C ALA A 360 36.21 -3.82 5.85
N GLU A 361 36.52 -4.76 4.96
CA GLU A 361 36.50 -6.20 5.23
C GLU A 361 37.52 -6.58 6.30
N SER A 362 38.74 -6.04 6.23
CA SER A 362 39.77 -6.28 7.25
C SER A 362 39.40 -5.76 8.64
N LEU A 363 38.46 -4.81 8.72
CA LEU A 363 37.94 -4.22 9.95
C LEU A 363 36.63 -4.87 10.42
N ASP A 364 36.11 -5.88 9.72
CA ASP A 364 34.79 -6.48 9.96
C ASP A 364 33.64 -5.44 9.90
N LYS A 365 33.74 -4.51 8.94
CA LYS A 365 32.80 -3.38 8.76
C LYS A 365 32.06 -3.42 7.44
N VAL A 366 32.07 -4.54 6.71
CA VAL A 366 31.37 -4.70 5.43
C VAL A 366 30.59 -6.02 5.41
N ALA A 367 29.36 -5.95 4.92
CA ALA A 367 28.47 -7.10 4.75
C ALA A 367 27.99 -7.18 3.30
N LEU A 368 27.95 -8.40 2.75
CA LEU A 368 27.41 -8.68 1.42
C LEU A 368 26.14 -9.51 1.54
N SER A 369 25.12 -9.12 0.79
CA SER A 369 24.03 -10.01 0.41
C SER A 369 23.58 -9.72 -1.02
N TYR A 370 23.68 -10.74 -1.87
CA TYR A 370 23.26 -10.69 -3.26
C TYR A 370 22.48 -11.96 -3.61
N THR A 371 21.18 -11.83 -3.83
CA THR A 371 20.27 -12.98 -4.01
C THR A 371 19.65 -13.05 -5.40
N TYR A 372 19.75 -14.22 -6.00
CA TYR A 372 18.96 -14.63 -7.17
C TYR A 372 17.70 -15.38 -6.72
N THR A 373 16.53 -14.98 -7.21
CA THR A 373 15.25 -15.64 -6.95
C THR A 373 14.74 -16.37 -8.19
N GLN A 374 13.86 -17.35 -8.03
CA GLN A 374 13.23 -18.07 -9.16
C GLN A 374 12.43 -17.17 -10.11
N GLU A 375 12.01 -15.99 -9.66
CA GLU A 375 11.30 -14.99 -10.49
C GLU A 375 12.23 -14.31 -11.50
N MET A 376 13.55 -14.34 -11.26
CA MET A 376 14.53 -13.82 -12.19
C MET A 376 14.71 -14.81 -13.35
N PRO A 377 14.72 -14.35 -14.62
CA PRO A 377 14.90 -15.23 -15.77
C PRO A 377 16.32 -15.81 -15.78
N MET A 378 16.47 -16.99 -15.17
CA MET A 378 17.74 -17.72 -15.09
C MET A 378 17.67 -19.01 -15.91
N PRO A 379 18.76 -19.40 -16.59
CA PRO A 379 18.81 -20.61 -17.42
C PRO A 379 18.94 -21.92 -16.62
N VAL A 380 18.85 -21.88 -15.29
CA VAL A 380 19.19 -23.00 -14.39
C VAL A 380 18.03 -23.28 -13.43
N ASP A 381 17.74 -24.57 -13.23
CA ASP A 381 16.76 -25.04 -12.25
C ASP A 381 17.35 -24.98 -10.83
N PHE A 382 16.64 -24.32 -9.91
CA PHE A 382 17.09 -24.14 -8.52
C PHE A 382 16.83 -25.39 -7.67
N GLY A 383 16.13 -26.40 -8.21
CA GLY A 383 15.81 -27.63 -7.51
C GLY A 383 14.90 -27.37 -6.31
N ASP A 384 15.31 -27.85 -5.14
CA ASP A 384 14.55 -27.70 -3.89
C ASP A 384 14.70 -26.31 -3.23
N TYR A 385 15.48 -25.40 -3.82
CA TYR A 385 15.73 -24.07 -3.25
C TYR A 385 14.88 -22.99 -3.93
N SER A 386 14.29 -22.07 -3.14
CA SER A 386 13.54 -20.92 -3.66
C SER A 386 14.44 -19.78 -4.16
N ALA A 387 15.66 -19.72 -3.64
CA ALA A 387 16.63 -18.68 -3.94
C ALA A 387 18.07 -19.14 -3.69
N ILE A 388 19.02 -18.41 -4.27
CA ILE A 388 20.46 -18.61 -4.07
C ILE A 388 21.04 -17.26 -3.65
N SER A 389 21.65 -17.21 -2.47
CA SER A 389 22.19 -15.97 -1.91
C SER A 389 23.68 -16.06 -1.69
N PHE A 390 24.43 -15.15 -2.31
CA PHE A 390 25.84 -14.93 -2.04
C PHE A 390 25.96 -13.96 -0.89
N VAL A 391 26.62 -14.39 0.20
CA VAL A 391 26.79 -13.57 1.41
C VAL A 391 28.22 -13.69 1.93
N ASN A 392 28.63 -12.77 2.79
CA ASN A 392 29.80 -12.98 3.65
C ASN A 392 29.37 -13.31 5.10
N GLN A 393 30.32 -13.68 5.94
CA GLN A 393 30.05 -14.03 7.33
C GLN A 393 29.39 -12.88 8.10
N ARG A 394 29.84 -11.64 7.86
CA ARG A 394 29.31 -10.44 8.53
C ARG A 394 27.82 -10.25 8.30
N TRP A 395 27.31 -10.48 7.09
CA TRP A 395 25.87 -10.43 6.83
C TRP A 395 25.10 -11.43 7.69
N LEU A 396 25.58 -12.67 7.75
CA LEU A 396 24.95 -13.73 8.57
C LEU A 396 24.93 -13.35 10.04
N ASP A 397 26.00 -12.77 10.56
CA ASP A 397 26.07 -12.34 11.96
C ASP A 397 25.04 -11.22 12.26
N LEU A 398 24.90 -10.25 11.35
CA LEU A 398 23.90 -9.18 11.46
C LEU A 398 22.46 -9.70 11.46
N VAL A 399 22.16 -10.69 10.61
CA VAL A 399 20.79 -11.19 10.45
C VAL A 399 20.41 -12.32 11.40
N THR A 400 21.38 -12.99 12.01
CA THR A 400 21.14 -14.11 12.94
C THR A 400 21.39 -13.79 14.42
N MET A 401 21.77 -12.55 14.75
CA MET A 401 22.13 -12.13 16.11
C MET A 401 21.12 -12.55 17.20
N ASP A 402 19.82 -12.44 16.93
CA ASP A 402 18.73 -12.80 17.86
C ASP A 402 18.00 -14.10 17.47
N ALA A 403 18.50 -14.82 16.47
CA ALA A 403 17.86 -16.03 15.98
C ALA A 403 18.16 -17.22 16.92
N PRO A 404 17.24 -18.22 17.02
CA PRO A 404 17.53 -19.46 17.72
C PRO A 404 18.77 -20.14 17.12
N GLN A 405 19.75 -20.47 17.97
CA GLN A 405 21.01 -21.08 17.54
C GLN A 405 20.91 -22.61 17.55
N PRO A 406 21.39 -23.32 16.51
CA PRO A 406 21.96 -22.79 15.27
C PRO A 406 20.88 -22.26 14.32
N ALA A 407 21.06 -21.06 13.75
CA ALA A 407 20.10 -20.48 12.79
C ALA A 407 20.29 -20.98 11.35
N ILE A 408 21.50 -21.45 11.04
CA ILE A 408 21.92 -21.94 9.71
C ILE A 408 22.74 -23.23 9.90
N THR A 409 22.63 -24.15 8.95
CA THR A 409 23.31 -25.45 8.96
C THR A 409 24.05 -25.71 7.65
N LYS A 410 25.14 -26.48 7.72
CA LYS A 410 25.95 -26.82 6.53
C LYS A 410 25.21 -27.77 5.61
N VAL A 411 25.26 -27.46 4.31
CA VAL A 411 24.79 -28.32 3.22
C VAL A 411 25.99 -29.10 2.68
N PRO A 412 25.94 -30.45 2.66
CA PRO A 412 26.96 -31.24 2.00
C PRO A 412 27.04 -30.89 0.50
N TYR A 413 28.25 -30.60 0.00
CA TYR A 413 28.47 -30.21 -1.40
C TYR A 413 27.82 -31.19 -2.40
N ASN A 414 27.95 -32.48 -2.13
CA ASN A 414 27.42 -33.60 -2.91
C ASN A 414 25.88 -33.75 -2.85
N SER A 415 25.19 -32.97 -2.03
CA SER A 415 23.72 -32.88 -2.04
C SER A 415 23.18 -31.72 -2.87
N ILE A 416 24.05 -30.83 -3.36
CA ILE A 416 23.66 -29.68 -4.19
C ILE A 416 23.58 -30.16 -5.65
N PRO A 417 22.51 -29.81 -6.41
CA PRO A 417 22.41 -30.19 -7.81
C PRO A 417 23.63 -29.73 -8.62
N GLU A 418 24.18 -30.62 -9.46
CA GLU A 418 25.39 -30.32 -10.25
C GLU A 418 25.24 -29.07 -11.12
N GLY A 419 24.05 -28.86 -11.70
CA GLY A 419 23.74 -27.67 -12.49
C GLY A 419 23.82 -26.37 -11.67
N LEU A 420 23.42 -26.42 -10.40
CA LEU A 420 23.46 -25.29 -9.48
C LEU A 420 24.88 -24.97 -9.06
N VAL A 421 25.67 -26.00 -8.71
CA VAL A 421 27.09 -25.86 -8.39
C VAL A 421 27.87 -25.29 -9.58
N LYS A 422 27.58 -25.79 -10.79
CA LYS A 422 28.18 -25.28 -12.02
C LYS A 422 27.84 -23.80 -12.24
N MET A 423 26.58 -23.41 -12.06
CA MET A 423 26.16 -22.01 -12.15
C MET A 423 26.88 -21.12 -11.13
N ILE A 424 26.94 -21.55 -9.86
CA ILE A 424 27.62 -20.81 -8.80
C ILE A 424 29.10 -20.62 -9.14
N ARG A 425 29.75 -21.64 -9.71
CA ARG A 425 31.13 -21.56 -10.17
C ARG A 425 31.29 -20.61 -11.37
N GLU A 426 30.45 -20.74 -12.39
CA GLU A 426 30.47 -19.89 -13.59
C GLU A 426 30.24 -18.41 -13.22
N GLU A 427 29.31 -18.14 -12.30
CA GLU A 427 29.03 -16.81 -11.76
C GLU A 427 30.23 -16.26 -10.97
N ALA A 428 30.82 -17.09 -10.09
CA ALA A 428 32.01 -16.70 -9.34
C ALA A 428 33.21 -16.45 -10.28
N GLU A 429 33.38 -17.24 -11.34
CA GLU A 429 34.41 -17.06 -12.38
C GLU A 429 34.18 -15.80 -13.23
N LEU A 430 32.91 -15.48 -13.56
CA LEU A 430 32.56 -14.29 -14.31
C LEU A 430 32.87 -13.02 -13.52
N LEU A 431 32.56 -13.03 -12.23
CA LEU A 431 32.73 -11.89 -11.35
C LEU A 431 34.14 -11.80 -10.74
N SER A 432 35.02 -12.78 -10.97
CA SER A 432 36.33 -12.84 -10.31
C SER A 432 37.39 -11.95 -10.93
N ARG A 433 38.33 -11.51 -10.09
CA ARG A 433 39.49 -10.68 -10.47
C ARG A 433 40.53 -11.43 -11.32
N LYS A 434 40.64 -12.72 -11.09
CA LYS A 434 41.54 -13.66 -11.77
C LYS A 434 40.75 -14.93 -12.05
N GLU A 435 41.31 -15.85 -12.83
CA GLU A 435 40.75 -17.21 -12.91
C GLU A 435 40.51 -17.75 -11.49
N LEU A 436 39.26 -18.17 -11.23
CA LEU A 436 38.85 -18.68 -9.93
C LEU A 436 39.62 -19.98 -9.65
N SER A 437 40.52 -19.96 -8.66
CA SER A 437 41.26 -21.17 -8.31
C SER A 437 40.33 -22.16 -7.58
N ASP A 438 40.57 -23.46 -7.81
CA ASP A 438 39.84 -24.51 -7.07
C ASP A 438 40.05 -24.41 -5.56
N GLU A 439 41.19 -23.88 -5.13
CA GLU A 439 41.50 -23.61 -3.73
C GLU A 439 40.62 -22.49 -3.13
N LEU A 440 40.31 -21.44 -3.90
CA LEU A 440 39.44 -20.34 -3.45
C LEU A 440 37.98 -20.78 -3.46
N PHE A 441 37.53 -21.44 -4.53
CA PHE A 441 36.18 -22.00 -4.57
C PHE A 441 35.95 -23.07 -3.49
N GLY A 442 36.97 -23.87 -3.17
CA GLY A 442 36.92 -24.86 -2.09
C GLY A 442 36.75 -24.27 -0.69
N GLN A 443 36.96 -22.96 -0.50
CA GLN A 443 36.71 -22.25 0.75
C GLN A 443 35.27 -21.77 0.89
N PHE A 444 34.47 -21.81 -0.18
CA PHE A 444 33.07 -21.40 -0.13
C PHE A 444 32.30 -22.36 0.77
N GLN A 445 31.44 -21.81 1.63
CA GLN A 445 30.57 -22.62 2.47
C GLN A 445 29.16 -22.61 1.92
N PHE A 446 28.57 -23.78 1.80
CA PHE A 446 27.18 -23.94 1.42
C PHE A 446 26.36 -24.19 2.67
N LEU A 447 25.44 -23.27 2.97
CA LEU A 447 24.59 -23.30 4.16
C LEU A 447 23.12 -23.25 3.75
N ARG A 448 22.26 -23.64 4.67
CA ARG A 448 20.80 -23.47 4.58
C ARG A 448 20.24 -23.03 5.93
N PRO A 449 19.10 -22.31 5.97
CA PRO A 449 18.39 -22.03 7.22
C PRO A 449 17.98 -23.32 7.94
N VAL A 450 17.86 -23.29 9.27
CA VAL A 450 17.21 -24.38 10.01
C VAL A 450 15.70 -24.34 9.82
N ASP A 451 15.07 -25.52 9.90
CA ASP A 451 13.63 -25.65 9.75
C ASP A 451 12.88 -24.71 10.72
N GLY A 452 12.01 -23.85 10.16
CA GLY A 452 11.23 -22.86 10.91
C GLY A 452 11.89 -21.49 11.06
N PHE A 453 13.13 -21.30 10.59
CA PHE A 453 13.78 -20.00 10.49
C PHE A 453 13.78 -19.51 9.03
N ARG A 454 13.22 -18.31 8.80
CA ARG A 454 13.27 -17.64 7.49
C ARG A 454 14.41 -16.64 7.51
N LEU A 455 15.47 -16.93 6.76
CA LEU A 455 16.66 -16.08 6.69
C LEU A 455 16.36 -14.86 5.80
N PRO A 456 16.61 -13.63 6.28
CA PRO A 456 16.52 -12.44 5.45
C PRO A 456 17.76 -12.29 4.56
N VAL A 457 17.53 -12.06 3.27
CA VAL A 457 18.57 -11.84 2.27
C VAL A 457 18.18 -10.69 1.34
N ALA A 458 19.14 -9.85 0.95
CA ALA A 458 18.90 -8.72 0.06
C ALA A 458 18.85 -9.15 -1.41
N GLN A 459 17.84 -8.68 -2.15
CA GLN A 459 17.66 -9.00 -3.56
C GLN A 459 18.81 -8.43 -4.42
N GLY A 460 19.31 -9.21 -5.38
CA GLY A 460 20.39 -8.79 -6.28
C GLY A 460 19.94 -7.66 -7.23
N GLY A 461 20.79 -6.64 -7.39
CA GLY A 461 20.56 -5.52 -8.31
C GLY A 461 19.63 -4.41 -7.78
N GLY A 462 19.24 -4.50 -6.51
CA GLY A 462 18.41 -3.51 -5.81
C GLY A 462 18.20 -3.92 -4.36
N GLY A 463 19.17 -3.59 -3.50
CA GLY A 463 19.20 -3.95 -2.07
C GLY A 463 18.15 -3.25 -1.18
N GLU A 464 17.10 -2.69 -1.77
CA GLU A 464 16.04 -1.93 -1.09
C GLU A 464 14.99 -2.83 -0.40
N ARG A 465 15.02 -4.15 -0.67
CA ARG A 465 14.08 -5.14 -0.14
C ARG A 465 14.77 -6.39 0.39
N LEU A 466 14.21 -6.94 1.47
CA LEU A 466 14.64 -8.22 2.02
C LEU A 466 13.68 -9.34 1.62
N HIS A 467 14.25 -10.39 1.04
CA HIS A 467 13.56 -11.65 0.81
C HIS A 467 13.75 -12.55 2.03
N PHE A 468 12.66 -13.12 2.55
CA PHE A 468 12.68 -14.01 3.71
C PHE A 468 12.35 -15.45 3.26
N ALA A 469 13.36 -16.31 3.20
CA ALA A 469 13.20 -17.70 2.75
C ALA A 469 13.68 -18.70 3.81
N ASP A 470 12.95 -19.80 3.98
CA ASP A 470 13.35 -20.96 4.80
C ASP A 470 14.11 -22.02 3.98
N ASP A 471 14.09 -21.92 2.66
CA ASP A 471 14.66 -22.84 1.67
C ASP A 471 15.63 -22.13 0.71
N VAL A 472 16.44 -21.20 1.22
CA VAL A 472 17.51 -20.52 0.44
C VAL A 472 18.83 -21.26 0.54
N LEU A 473 19.51 -21.48 -0.61
CA LEU A 473 20.90 -21.92 -0.63
C LEU A 473 21.81 -20.71 -0.38
N VAL A 474 22.49 -20.70 0.76
CA VAL A 474 23.39 -19.63 1.14
C VAL A 474 24.82 -20.02 0.77
N VAL A 475 25.44 -19.25 -0.11
CA VAL A 475 26.83 -19.39 -0.51
C VAL A 475 27.65 -18.34 0.24
N VAL A 476 28.41 -18.78 1.24
CA VAL A 476 29.28 -17.89 2.03
C VAL A 476 30.61 -17.75 1.31
N VAL A 477 30.87 -16.53 0.85
CA VAL A 477 32.09 -16.12 0.19
C VAL A 477 33.14 -15.79 1.25
N PRO A 478 34.37 -16.32 1.17
CA PRO A 478 35.38 -16.19 2.22
C PRO A 478 36.01 -14.79 2.31
N SER A 479 36.17 -14.12 1.17
CA SER A 479 36.78 -12.79 1.06
C SER A 479 36.18 -12.09 -0.15
N LEU A 480 35.57 -10.92 0.04
CA LEU A 480 34.98 -10.11 -1.01
C LEU A 480 36.05 -9.62 -1.97
N TYR A 481 37.16 -9.08 -1.44
CA TYR A 481 38.21 -8.50 -2.26
C TYR A 481 38.98 -9.53 -3.10
N ASP A 482 39.22 -10.72 -2.53
CA ASP A 482 39.96 -11.78 -3.24
C ASP A 482 39.08 -12.54 -4.22
N THR A 483 37.76 -12.59 -3.98
CA THR A 483 36.80 -13.27 -4.85
C THR A 483 36.42 -12.41 -6.04
N TYR A 484 36.05 -11.14 -5.84
CA TYR A 484 35.42 -10.32 -6.86
C TYR A 484 36.38 -9.30 -7.51
N ASN A 485 36.16 -9.02 -8.79
CA ASN A 485 36.88 -7.98 -9.54
C ASN A 485 36.39 -6.57 -9.19
N ASP A 486 37.13 -5.56 -9.66
CA ASP A 486 36.86 -4.18 -9.28
C ASP A 486 35.46 -3.69 -9.70
N SER A 487 35.02 -4.11 -10.88
CA SER A 487 33.71 -3.73 -11.44
C SER A 487 32.56 -4.45 -10.73
N ALA A 488 32.71 -5.73 -10.42
CA ALA A 488 31.72 -6.50 -9.66
C ALA A 488 31.51 -5.93 -8.26
N LEU A 489 32.59 -5.60 -7.54
CA LEU A 489 32.51 -4.95 -6.23
C LEU A 489 31.84 -3.57 -6.33
N THR A 490 32.23 -2.77 -7.31
CA THR A 490 31.63 -1.45 -7.53
C THR A 490 30.14 -1.55 -7.83
N SER A 491 29.74 -2.48 -8.69
CA SER A 491 28.34 -2.78 -9.00
C SER A 491 27.56 -3.18 -7.75
N MET A 492 28.09 -4.11 -6.94
CA MET A 492 27.42 -4.56 -5.71
C MET A 492 27.33 -3.47 -4.63
N VAL A 493 28.33 -2.59 -4.51
CA VAL A 493 28.25 -1.41 -3.65
C VAL A 493 27.18 -0.45 -4.17
N SER A 494 27.12 -0.20 -5.48
CA SER A 494 26.16 0.73 -6.08
C SER A 494 24.71 0.23 -6.00
N GLY A 495 24.51 -1.08 -6.10
CA GLY A 495 23.20 -1.73 -5.94
C GLY A 495 22.77 -1.91 -4.49
N SER A 496 23.51 -1.39 -3.51
CA SER A 496 23.27 -1.59 -2.07
C SER A 496 23.25 -3.06 -1.64
N ASN A 497 23.93 -3.94 -2.39
CA ASN A 497 24.12 -5.34 -2.02
C ASN A 497 25.35 -5.51 -1.10
N ILE A 498 26.32 -4.60 -1.18
CA ILE A 498 27.38 -4.42 -0.18
C ILE A 498 27.02 -3.23 0.70
N VAL A 499 26.95 -3.47 2.00
CA VAL A 499 26.65 -2.47 3.02
C VAL A 499 27.81 -2.38 4.00
N PHE A 500 28.06 -1.19 4.53
CA PHE A 500 29.09 -0.90 5.51
C PHE A 500 28.46 -0.65 6.89
N THR A 501 29.25 -0.74 7.95
CA THR A 501 28.78 -0.47 9.31
C THR A 501 29.25 0.91 9.79
N GLY A 502 28.28 1.79 10.10
CA GLY A 502 28.50 3.11 10.68
C GLY A 502 28.91 4.18 9.67
N VAL A 503 28.25 5.34 9.72
CA VAL A 503 28.53 6.46 8.79
C VAL A 503 29.95 7.00 8.95
N THR A 504 30.36 7.38 10.16
CA THR A 504 31.66 8.03 10.39
C THR A 504 32.81 7.13 9.95
N ALA A 505 32.76 5.84 10.31
CA ALA A 505 33.79 4.88 9.90
C ALA A 505 33.84 4.71 8.38
N THR A 506 32.68 4.69 7.70
CA THR A 506 32.62 4.57 6.24
C THR A 506 33.09 5.85 5.55
N GLN A 507 32.83 7.03 6.12
CA GLN A 507 33.34 8.31 5.62
C GLN A 507 34.86 8.39 5.76
N GLU A 508 35.43 8.01 6.90
CA GLU A 508 36.89 7.93 7.10
C GLU A 508 37.55 6.99 6.07
N LEU A 509 36.89 5.88 5.73
CA LEU A 509 37.35 4.98 4.67
C LEU A 509 37.32 5.66 3.29
N LEU A 510 36.24 6.38 2.95
CA LEU A 510 36.19 7.16 1.71
C LEU A 510 37.31 8.20 1.64
N GLU A 511 37.56 8.93 2.72
CA GLU A 511 38.65 9.91 2.80
C GLU A 511 40.03 9.26 2.63
N LYS A 512 40.29 8.16 3.34
CA LYS A 512 41.54 7.40 3.27
C LYS A 512 41.85 6.93 1.85
N HIS A 513 40.82 6.57 1.09
CA HIS A 513 40.97 6.11 -0.29
C HIS A 513 40.85 7.23 -1.33
N ALA A 514 40.85 8.50 -0.92
CA ALA A 514 40.73 9.66 -1.80
C ALA A 514 39.43 9.64 -2.65
N LEU A 515 38.37 9.08 -2.07
CA LEU A 515 37.01 9.02 -2.61
C LEU A 515 36.09 10.10 -2.03
N ASN A 516 36.64 11.01 -1.21
CA ASN A 516 35.92 12.20 -0.79
C ASN A 516 35.86 13.23 -1.95
N VAL A 517 34.87 14.12 -1.89
CA VAL A 517 34.57 15.08 -2.97
C VAL A 517 35.78 15.91 -3.35
N GLN A 518 36.55 16.37 -2.36
CA GLN A 518 37.72 17.22 -2.62
C GLN A 518 38.83 16.46 -3.38
N ALA A 519 39.15 15.23 -2.96
CA ALA A 519 40.18 14.43 -3.59
C ALA A 519 39.79 13.93 -4.99
N LEU A 520 38.49 13.71 -5.24
CA LEU A 520 37.97 13.41 -6.57
C LEU A 520 38.10 14.61 -7.50
N ARG A 521 37.74 15.81 -7.03
CA ARG A 521 37.90 17.06 -7.78
C ARG A 521 39.36 17.39 -8.09
N ASP A 522 40.27 17.14 -7.15
CA ASP A 522 41.72 17.30 -7.37
C ASP A 522 42.24 16.39 -8.50
N ARG A 523 41.50 15.33 -8.85
CA ARG A 523 41.79 14.41 -9.95
C ARG A 523 41.00 14.69 -11.23
N GLY A 524 40.20 15.75 -11.24
CA GLY A 524 39.35 16.11 -12.38
C GLY A 524 38.10 15.25 -12.52
N LEU A 525 37.71 14.51 -11.48
CA LEU A 525 36.45 13.78 -11.41
C LEU A 525 35.41 14.65 -10.70
N ASN A 526 34.24 14.82 -11.31
CA ASN A 526 33.13 15.61 -10.74
C ASN A 526 32.17 14.75 -9.91
N GLY A 527 32.24 13.43 -10.08
CA GLY A 527 31.45 12.45 -9.35
C GLY A 527 31.61 12.49 -7.84
N GLU A 528 30.54 12.11 -7.14
CA GLU A 528 30.48 12.14 -5.69
C GLU A 528 29.95 10.82 -5.11
N LEU A 529 30.64 10.30 -4.09
CA LEU A 529 30.22 9.14 -3.31
C LEU A 529 29.83 9.60 -1.92
N LYS A 530 28.67 9.17 -1.43
CA LYS A 530 28.33 9.34 -0.01
C LYS A 530 27.63 8.12 0.54
N VAL A 531 27.62 8.12 1.86
CA VAL A 531 27.15 7.07 2.73
C VAL A 531 25.70 7.37 3.14
N VAL A 532 24.77 6.44 2.87
CA VAL A 532 23.34 6.54 3.19
C VAL A 532 22.90 5.36 4.04
N TYR A 533 21.89 5.51 4.89
CA TYR A 533 21.40 4.39 5.70
C TYR A 533 20.47 3.48 4.90
N VAL A 534 20.70 2.17 4.97
CA VAL A 534 19.90 1.19 4.20
C VAL A 534 18.49 1.02 4.79
N ALA A 535 18.34 1.25 6.09
CA ALA A 535 17.05 1.11 6.78
C ALA A 535 16.00 2.20 6.43
N GLU A 536 16.40 3.34 5.86
CA GLU A 536 15.52 4.50 5.63
C GLU A 536 14.38 4.18 4.64
N GLU A 537 14.70 3.53 3.52
CA GLU A 537 13.76 3.20 2.46
C GLU A 537 12.91 1.97 2.79
N GLY A 538 13.53 0.94 3.39
CA GLY A 538 12.87 -0.29 3.82
C GLY A 538 11.77 -0.07 4.87
N ILE A 539 12.00 0.83 5.84
CA ILE A 539 11.01 1.15 6.89
C ILE A 539 9.79 1.88 6.29
N LEU A 540 10.01 2.83 5.38
CA LEU A 540 8.92 3.59 4.75
C LEU A 540 8.04 2.67 3.90
N HIS A 541 8.64 1.80 3.08
CA HIS A 541 7.89 0.83 2.28
C HIS A 541 7.08 -0.13 3.16
N ALA A 542 7.66 -0.63 4.26
CA ALA A 542 6.95 -1.53 5.17
C ALA A 542 5.74 -0.86 5.85
N GLN A 543 5.87 0.40 6.27
CA GLN A 543 4.76 1.16 6.85
C GLN A 543 3.62 1.42 5.86
N PHE A 544 3.93 1.79 4.61
CA PHE A 544 2.93 1.93 3.56
C PHE A 544 2.19 0.61 3.28
N ALA A 545 2.93 -0.50 3.23
CA ALA A 545 2.36 -1.81 3.01
C ALA A 545 1.41 -2.22 4.15
N ALA A 546 1.74 -1.90 5.41
CA ALA A 546 0.87 -2.17 6.56
C ALA A 546 -0.49 -1.46 6.46
N TYR A 547 -0.55 -0.19 6.03
CA TYR A 547 -1.81 0.52 5.82
C TYR A 547 -2.66 -0.12 4.72
N VAL A 548 -2.02 -0.55 3.63
CA VAL A 548 -2.69 -1.23 2.51
C VAL A 548 -3.35 -2.54 2.96
N VAL A 549 -2.67 -3.34 3.79
CA VAL A 549 -3.23 -4.59 4.34
C VAL A 549 -4.52 -4.33 5.12
N TRP A 550 -4.48 -3.38 6.08
CA TRP A 550 -5.63 -3.06 6.91
C TRP A 550 -6.83 -2.62 6.07
N LEU A 551 -6.56 -1.79 5.07
CA LEU A 551 -7.59 -1.22 4.22
C LEU A 551 -8.21 -2.25 3.28
N LEU A 552 -7.42 -3.18 2.74
CA LEU A 552 -7.92 -4.31 1.94
C LEU A 552 -8.84 -5.23 2.76
N ASN A 553 -8.49 -5.52 4.01
CA ASN A 553 -9.32 -6.34 4.90
C ASN A 553 -10.65 -5.65 5.23
N LEU A 554 -10.63 -4.36 5.55
CA LEU A 554 -11.85 -3.59 5.81
C LEU A 554 -12.73 -3.45 4.55
N ALA A 555 -12.11 -3.26 3.38
CA ALA A 555 -12.81 -3.23 2.10
C ALA A 555 -13.53 -4.55 1.81
N LEU A 556 -12.87 -5.69 2.07
CA LEU A 556 -13.46 -7.01 1.90
C LEU A 556 -14.69 -7.18 2.81
N ILE A 557 -14.59 -6.78 4.09
CA ILE A 557 -15.73 -6.80 5.03
C ILE A 557 -16.90 -5.96 4.49
N ALA A 558 -16.62 -4.74 4.00
CA ALA A 558 -17.64 -3.87 3.44
C ALA A 558 -18.31 -4.47 2.19
N LEU A 559 -17.53 -5.10 1.30
CA LEU A 559 -18.03 -5.82 0.13
C LEU A 559 -18.92 -7.01 0.52
N VAL A 560 -18.50 -7.78 1.53
CA VAL A 560 -19.29 -8.91 2.07
C VAL A 560 -20.65 -8.41 2.55
N ILE A 561 -20.69 -7.34 3.34
CA ILE A 561 -21.94 -6.72 3.82
C ILE A 561 -22.80 -6.23 2.64
N ALA A 562 -22.18 -5.54 1.67
CA ALA A 562 -22.87 -5.03 0.49
C ALA A 562 -23.54 -6.16 -0.30
N PHE A 563 -22.81 -7.27 -0.51
CA PHE A 563 -23.32 -8.46 -1.18
C PHE A 563 -24.44 -9.13 -0.37
N THR A 564 -24.31 -9.29 0.96
CA THR A 564 -25.39 -9.85 1.79
C THR A 564 -26.68 -9.05 1.65
N VAL A 565 -26.58 -7.71 1.71
CA VAL A 565 -27.72 -6.81 1.59
C VAL A 565 -28.34 -6.90 0.19
N ALA A 566 -27.52 -6.89 -0.86
CA ALA A 566 -27.99 -7.02 -2.23
C ALA A 566 -28.70 -8.36 -2.48
N ALA A 567 -28.13 -9.47 -2.01
CA ALA A 567 -28.71 -10.80 -2.10
C ALA A 567 -30.04 -10.91 -1.33
N ALA A 568 -30.12 -10.36 -0.12
CA ALA A 568 -31.34 -10.33 0.67
C ALA A 568 -32.48 -9.55 -0.02
N ILE A 569 -32.15 -8.40 -0.62
CA ILE A 569 -33.14 -7.58 -1.35
C ILE A 569 -33.60 -8.28 -2.62
N SER A 570 -32.68 -8.82 -3.41
CA SER A 570 -32.99 -9.58 -4.62
C SER A 570 -33.88 -10.79 -4.33
N ALA A 571 -33.57 -11.53 -3.26
CA ALA A 571 -34.39 -12.62 -2.76
C ALA A 571 -35.79 -12.16 -2.31
N LEU A 572 -35.87 -11.04 -1.59
CA LEU A 572 -37.15 -10.46 -1.15
C LEU A 572 -38.04 -10.04 -2.32
N ILE A 573 -37.47 -9.33 -3.30
CA ILE A 573 -38.18 -8.93 -4.52
C ILE A 573 -38.70 -10.17 -5.24
N THR A 574 -37.86 -11.20 -5.39
CA THR A 574 -38.24 -12.45 -6.05
C THR A 574 -39.34 -13.19 -5.31
N ALA A 575 -39.26 -13.28 -3.98
CA ALA A 575 -40.29 -13.90 -3.14
C ALA A 575 -41.64 -13.17 -3.23
N LEU A 576 -41.65 -11.83 -3.23
CA LEU A 576 -42.88 -11.05 -3.41
C LEU A 576 -43.52 -11.24 -4.78
N LEU A 577 -42.71 -11.36 -5.84
CA LEU A 577 -43.21 -11.61 -7.20
C LEU A 577 -43.79 -13.02 -7.36
N GLN A 578 -43.23 -14.00 -6.66
CA GLN A 578 -43.67 -15.39 -6.72
C GLN A 578 -44.66 -15.78 -5.62
N ALA A 579 -45.04 -14.86 -4.72
CA ALA A 579 -45.91 -15.15 -3.57
C ALA A 579 -47.24 -15.82 -3.98
N LYS A 580 -47.83 -15.44 -5.12
CA LYS A 580 -49.07 -16.05 -5.65
C LYS A 580 -48.91 -17.53 -6.01
N ARG A 581 -47.70 -17.98 -6.33
CA ARG A 581 -47.34 -19.37 -6.63
C ARG A 581 -46.86 -20.11 -5.39
N ASP A 582 -45.95 -19.48 -4.64
CA ASP A 582 -45.27 -20.10 -3.51
C ASP A 582 -46.23 -20.37 -2.34
N PHE A 583 -47.24 -19.51 -2.14
CA PHE A 583 -48.22 -19.65 -1.06
C PHE A 583 -49.11 -20.91 -1.21
N PRO A 584 -49.81 -21.15 -2.35
CA PRO A 584 -50.57 -22.39 -2.54
C PRO A 584 -49.71 -23.66 -2.47
N LEU A 585 -48.50 -23.65 -3.05
CA LEU A 585 -47.59 -24.80 -3.01
C LEU A 585 -47.17 -25.15 -1.58
N ARG A 586 -46.93 -24.13 -0.74
CA ARG A 586 -46.59 -24.34 0.66
C ARG A 586 -47.77 -24.85 1.48
N VAL A 587 -48.98 -24.31 1.24
CA VAL A 587 -50.23 -24.79 1.87
C VAL A 587 -50.53 -26.24 1.45
N ALA A 588 -50.22 -26.61 0.20
CA ALA A 588 -50.33 -27.98 -0.31
C ALA A 588 -49.27 -28.95 0.24
N GLY A 589 -48.50 -28.55 1.25
CA GLY A 589 -47.55 -29.42 1.96
C GLY A 589 -46.16 -29.53 1.32
N GLN A 590 -45.87 -28.81 0.23
CA GLN A 590 -44.52 -28.86 -0.34
C GLN A 590 -43.47 -28.22 0.58
N SER A 591 -42.28 -28.81 0.60
CA SER A 591 -41.14 -28.29 1.36
C SER A 591 -40.59 -27.02 0.71
N TRP A 592 -39.99 -26.14 1.53
CA TRP A 592 -39.32 -24.94 1.01
C TRP A 592 -38.23 -25.30 0.00
N LEU A 593 -37.48 -26.37 0.24
CA LEU A 593 -36.45 -26.83 -0.69
C LEU A 593 -37.02 -26.99 -2.11
N ARG A 594 -38.16 -27.69 -2.26
CA ARG A 594 -38.78 -27.97 -3.56
C ARG A 594 -39.33 -26.72 -4.24
N ILE A 595 -39.90 -25.79 -3.47
CA ILE A 595 -40.44 -24.52 -3.98
C ILE A 595 -39.31 -23.61 -4.49
N LEU A 596 -38.17 -23.61 -3.78
CA LEU A 596 -37.05 -22.70 -4.04
C LEU A 596 -36.01 -23.26 -5.00
N GLN A 597 -35.95 -24.58 -5.19
CA GLN A 597 -34.89 -25.26 -5.94
C GLN A 597 -34.62 -24.66 -7.32
N SER A 598 -35.66 -24.46 -8.13
CA SER A 598 -35.50 -23.97 -9.51
C SER A 598 -34.93 -22.55 -9.58
N ARG A 599 -35.26 -21.66 -8.62
CA ARG A 599 -34.76 -20.28 -8.64
C ARG A 599 -33.36 -20.18 -8.06
N VAL A 600 -33.11 -20.88 -6.95
CA VAL A 600 -31.79 -20.93 -6.33
C VAL A 600 -30.78 -21.57 -7.29
N ALA A 601 -31.13 -22.67 -7.97
CA ALA A 601 -30.23 -23.31 -8.92
C ALA A 601 -29.77 -22.39 -10.05
N LYS A 602 -30.65 -21.52 -10.58
CA LYS A 602 -30.27 -20.54 -11.62
C LYS A 602 -29.28 -19.51 -11.11
N GLU A 603 -29.48 -18.99 -9.89
CA GLU A 603 -28.56 -18.03 -9.28
C GLU A 603 -27.23 -18.69 -8.90
N MET A 604 -27.24 -19.95 -8.45
CA MET A 604 -26.02 -20.71 -8.18
C MET A 604 -25.22 -20.99 -9.44
N LEU A 605 -25.87 -21.35 -10.57
CA LEU A 605 -25.19 -21.53 -11.85
C LEU A 605 -24.57 -20.22 -12.36
N ALA A 606 -25.30 -19.11 -12.25
CA ALA A 606 -24.76 -17.80 -12.60
C ALA A 606 -23.58 -17.41 -11.70
N GLY A 607 -23.68 -17.65 -10.40
CA GLY A 607 -22.60 -17.44 -9.43
C GLY A 607 -21.36 -18.26 -9.76
N ALA A 608 -21.51 -19.55 -10.06
CA ALA A 608 -20.41 -20.41 -10.48
C ALA A 608 -19.74 -19.90 -11.77
N GLY A 609 -20.52 -19.42 -12.74
CA GLY A 609 -20.00 -18.77 -13.94
C GLY A 609 -19.18 -17.52 -13.63
N LEU A 610 -19.64 -16.65 -12.72
CA LEU A 610 -18.91 -15.46 -12.29
C LEU A 610 -17.59 -15.81 -11.59
N VAL A 611 -17.60 -16.83 -10.71
CA VAL A 611 -16.36 -17.33 -10.08
C VAL A 611 -15.39 -17.83 -11.14
N GLY A 612 -15.87 -18.59 -12.14
CA GLY A 612 -15.05 -19.06 -13.26
C GLY A 612 -14.40 -17.93 -14.05
N VAL A 613 -15.14 -16.83 -14.28
CA VAL A 613 -14.58 -15.63 -14.94
C VAL A 613 -13.48 -15.00 -14.10
N VAL A 614 -13.68 -14.85 -12.79
CA VAL A 614 -12.66 -14.27 -11.90
C VAL A 614 -11.40 -15.14 -11.90
N VAL A 615 -11.55 -16.46 -11.75
CA VAL A 615 -10.41 -17.39 -11.77
C VAL A 615 -9.67 -17.36 -13.11
N LEU A 616 -10.39 -17.28 -14.24
CA LEU A 616 -9.77 -17.20 -15.57
C LEU A 616 -8.97 -15.90 -15.77
N LEU A 617 -9.51 -14.77 -15.29
CA LEU A 617 -8.92 -13.45 -15.47
C LEU A 617 -7.76 -13.18 -14.52
N GLN A 618 -7.90 -13.57 -13.24
CA GLN A 618 -6.91 -13.30 -12.21
C GLN A 618 -5.84 -14.38 -12.13
N ARG A 619 -6.14 -15.62 -12.56
CA ARG A 619 -5.24 -16.78 -12.43
C ARG A 619 -4.59 -16.84 -11.04
N PRO A 620 -5.41 -16.88 -9.96
CA PRO A 620 -4.88 -16.83 -8.60
C PRO A 620 -3.98 -18.02 -8.34
N ASP A 621 -2.89 -17.76 -7.61
CA ASP A 621 -1.97 -18.80 -7.18
C ASP A 621 -2.67 -19.84 -6.29
N PRO A 622 -2.11 -21.06 -6.13
CA PRO A 622 -2.71 -22.12 -5.31
C PRO A 622 -3.07 -21.65 -3.90
N ASP A 623 -2.26 -20.76 -3.35
CA ASP A 623 -2.41 -20.18 -2.02
C ASP A 623 -3.54 -19.16 -1.91
N GLU A 624 -3.83 -18.41 -2.98
CA GLU A 624 -4.93 -17.45 -3.05
C GLU A 624 -6.26 -18.12 -3.41
N MET A 625 -6.20 -19.25 -4.12
CA MET A 625 -7.35 -20.05 -4.53
C MET A 625 -8.23 -20.43 -3.32
N GLY A 626 -7.61 -20.72 -2.18
CA GLY A 626 -8.33 -21.03 -0.93
C GLY A 626 -9.28 -19.89 -0.51
N ALA A 627 -8.81 -18.64 -0.55
CA ALA A 627 -9.63 -17.48 -0.19
C ALA A 627 -10.75 -17.21 -1.21
N VAL A 628 -10.45 -17.36 -2.50
CA VAL A 628 -11.44 -17.26 -3.59
C VAL A 628 -12.55 -18.31 -3.40
N LEU A 629 -12.18 -19.55 -3.05
CA LEU A 629 -13.14 -20.63 -2.77
C LEU A 629 -13.98 -20.34 -1.53
N VAL A 630 -13.40 -19.82 -0.45
CA VAL A 630 -14.15 -19.40 0.74
C VAL A 630 -15.18 -18.32 0.40
N ALA A 631 -14.79 -17.31 -0.39
CA ALA A 631 -15.70 -16.27 -0.87
C ALA A 631 -16.82 -16.85 -1.76
N ALA A 632 -16.50 -17.82 -2.62
CA ALA A 632 -17.48 -18.53 -3.44
C ALA A 632 -18.47 -19.33 -2.57
N VAL A 633 -17.97 -20.11 -1.59
CA VAL A 633 -18.78 -20.87 -0.63
C VAL A 633 -19.70 -19.95 0.17
N TYR A 634 -19.19 -18.79 0.59
CA TYR A 634 -20.01 -17.78 1.24
C TYR A 634 -21.19 -17.34 0.35
N GLY A 635 -20.94 -17.08 -0.94
CA GLY A 635 -21.99 -16.82 -1.93
C GLY A 635 -23.01 -17.97 -2.06
N LEU A 636 -22.51 -19.21 -2.10
CA LEU A 636 -23.32 -20.43 -2.17
C LEU A 636 -24.20 -20.63 -0.93
N LEU A 637 -23.83 -20.08 0.23
CA LEU A 637 -24.64 -20.15 1.45
C LEU A 637 -25.61 -18.98 1.58
N VAL A 638 -25.14 -17.75 1.36
CA VAL A 638 -25.92 -16.53 1.57
C VAL A 638 -27.13 -16.45 0.65
N VAL A 639 -26.98 -16.81 -0.62
CA VAL A 639 -28.07 -16.68 -1.59
C VAL A 639 -29.23 -17.64 -1.27
N PRO A 640 -29.05 -18.95 -1.07
CA PRO A 640 -30.13 -19.84 -0.66
C PRO A 640 -30.79 -19.45 0.66
N LEU A 641 -29.98 -19.06 1.67
CA LEU A 641 -30.49 -18.62 2.97
C LEU A 641 -31.36 -17.37 2.82
N SER A 642 -30.90 -16.39 2.04
CA SER A 642 -31.66 -15.17 1.74
C SER A 642 -33.01 -15.50 1.09
N HIS A 643 -33.03 -16.42 0.11
CA HIS A 643 -34.27 -16.90 -0.52
C HIS A 643 -35.20 -17.62 0.45
N LEU A 644 -34.66 -18.42 1.36
CA LEU A 644 -35.44 -19.13 2.38
C LEU A 644 -36.09 -18.17 3.37
N PHE A 645 -35.31 -17.24 3.93
CA PHE A 645 -35.80 -16.23 4.86
C PHE A 645 -36.85 -15.31 4.21
N ALA A 646 -36.57 -14.83 2.99
CA ALA A 646 -37.52 -14.00 2.23
C ALA A 646 -38.84 -14.73 1.96
N ALA A 647 -38.79 -16.00 1.54
CA ALA A 647 -39.99 -16.79 1.26
C ALA A 647 -40.83 -17.03 2.52
N ARG A 648 -40.19 -17.39 3.64
CA ARG A 648 -40.86 -17.56 4.94
C ARG A 648 -41.52 -16.26 5.40
N TRP A 649 -40.79 -15.16 5.34
CA TRP A 649 -41.31 -13.85 5.73
C TRP A 649 -42.52 -13.43 4.88
N CYS A 650 -42.47 -13.63 3.56
CA CYS A 650 -43.59 -13.37 2.67
C CYS A 650 -44.80 -14.26 3.00
N PHE A 651 -44.58 -15.56 3.25
CA PHE A 651 -45.64 -16.50 3.60
C PHE A 651 -46.34 -16.13 4.91
N ASP A 652 -45.58 -15.82 5.96
CA ASP A 652 -46.13 -15.40 7.25
C ASP A 652 -46.89 -14.08 7.13
N SER A 653 -46.38 -13.17 6.31
CA SER A 653 -46.99 -11.85 6.11
C SER A 653 -48.28 -11.92 5.30
N VAL A 654 -48.36 -12.79 4.28
CA VAL A 654 -49.62 -13.09 3.57
C VAL A 654 -50.62 -13.76 4.51
N SER A 655 -50.18 -14.74 5.31
CA SER A 655 -51.02 -15.44 6.29
C SER A 655 -51.62 -14.47 7.33
N LYS A 656 -50.86 -13.44 7.73
CA LYS A 656 -51.28 -12.40 8.68
C LYS A 656 -51.96 -11.18 8.00
N ARG A 657 -52.22 -11.23 6.68
CA ARG A 657 -52.78 -10.11 5.88
C ARG A 657 -52.00 -8.79 6.00
N ARG A 658 -50.67 -8.86 6.09
CA ARG A 658 -49.76 -7.71 6.25
C ARG A 658 -49.13 -7.22 4.94
N ILE A 659 -49.29 -7.95 3.83
CA ILE A 659 -48.86 -7.56 2.47
C ILE A 659 -50.12 -7.25 1.68
#